data_AF-A0AAJ0CYW2-F1
#
_entry.id   AF-A0AAJ0CYW2-F1
#
_cell.length_a   1.000
_cell.length_b   1.000
_cell.length_c   1.000
_cell.angle_alpha   90.00
_cell.angle_beta   90.00
_cell.angle_gamma   90.00
#
_symmetry.space_group_name_H-M   'P 1'
#
loop_
_entity.id
_entity.type
_entity.pdbx_description
1 polymer ?
#
loop_
_entity_poly.entity_id
_entity_poly.type
_entity_poly.pdbx_seq_one_letter_code
_entity_poly.pdbx_strand_id
1 'polypeptide(L)'
;MPQCQALRLSDDERCTGDATNANNLFCWFHAKQVYGLYMGYKRRNAQLEAIDDGAPSYLKSSQIPLANDSFQGIKDEHELRQLHSHLFSKYVLLSKVIDARKLHHKHFYPLQVDYGHQAYLDKLSSQRHTVLRALASLERRTAEVLYKKEEWFTWVRQVQGQEEATREKEQKKVKQEASLFKRNMKNLQARLNQIQQKEESKRQDAYLEDAYRERMSISEGESDADGEWDPVEDLEYERRHRYIDLIKHFLWMEVLSADEDITLKSDSNSAAQDVGVVEQPKTATKNSKKRSKGKAKEDNSAGRPNAAAHASRGASTGQRKLLAMLESKKRGASNQMQEPDKKNIETEEEMRKRLSQGVEKNYEDAWGLQLVGTIENPLETHKRTAPMTDDEIESIIKEIKEIKLLLFSRLLLAQASLLPGALKANSVSAFLSDAAVTEADLRDLCLKVEEPTLQVIRDACADLARNDEVEEDDPNISEDDDGDETFADMLCDDMRFSHLHSEDWLSERFIAKVKRQTPKKKCSPPKTKVTICGKTIWNHTSEKAMSRDGWLQFSVVAKDCSLEAAVQLCRNWKEFSDLNLLVLWQYFPASNWAAWGSNRLIQQLQKLGLFPYFIDLQAQEHTRYNQVGGRSHGRRQHDIIETRNVIVGHMKRNHPVTRRFIQYLIMRSGDLLVLVRDGKTGRVITAPPEEHLWTYRKKQGIGRASKHEWVNVLEVGHEYFDMTDTY
;
A
#
# COMPACT_ATOMS: atom_id res chain seq x y z
N MET A 1 -53.37 -61.12 -46.41
CA MET A 1 -54.09 -60.00 -47.08
C MET A 1 -53.05 -58.92 -47.41
N PRO A 2 -53.37 -57.70 -47.92
CA PRO A 2 -52.40 -56.60 -47.85
C PRO A 2 -51.89 -56.42 -46.41
N GLN A 3 -50.59 -56.22 -46.24
CA GLN A 3 -49.96 -56.06 -44.93
C GLN A 3 -49.79 -54.58 -44.57
N CYS A 4 -49.89 -54.25 -43.27
CA CYS A 4 -49.77 -52.88 -42.78
C CYS A 4 -48.39 -52.27 -43.05
N GLN A 5 -48.35 -51.15 -43.79
CA GLN A 5 -47.10 -50.50 -44.22
C GLN A 5 -46.41 -49.67 -43.12
N ALA A 6 -47.06 -49.48 -41.96
CA ALA A 6 -46.54 -48.67 -40.87
C ALA A 6 -45.37 -49.34 -40.13
N LEU A 7 -44.42 -48.52 -39.69
CA LEU A 7 -43.39 -48.88 -38.72
C LEU A 7 -43.91 -48.62 -37.30
N ARG A 8 -43.68 -49.54 -36.38
CA ARG A 8 -44.02 -49.38 -34.95
C ARG A 8 -43.26 -48.20 -34.34
N LEU A 9 -43.87 -47.53 -33.35
CA LEU A 9 -43.27 -46.37 -32.67
C LEU A 9 -42.21 -46.75 -31.60
N SER A 10 -42.14 -48.02 -31.20
CA SER A 10 -41.27 -48.53 -30.13
C SER A 10 -39.90 -49.02 -30.63
N ASP A 11 -39.86 -49.54 -31.85
CA ASP A 11 -38.82 -50.46 -32.33
C ASP A 11 -38.51 -50.28 -33.84
N ASP A 12 -39.16 -49.33 -34.52
CA ASP A 12 -39.05 -49.06 -35.97
C ASP A 12 -39.35 -50.25 -36.91
N GLU A 13 -39.70 -51.43 -36.39
CA GLU A 13 -40.07 -52.61 -37.19
C GLU A 13 -41.39 -52.41 -37.96
N ARG A 14 -41.48 -53.05 -39.14
CA ARG A 14 -42.73 -53.09 -39.92
C ARG A 14 -43.84 -53.84 -39.18
N CYS A 15 -45.05 -53.30 -39.22
CA CYS A 15 -46.20 -53.95 -38.63
C CYS A 15 -46.56 -55.24 -39.38
N THR A 16 -46.61 -56.36 -38.65
CA THR A 16 -46.92 -57.68 -39.22
C THR A 16 -48.41 -57.92 -39.52
N GLY A 17 -49.32 -57.10 -38.98
CA GLY A 17 -50.78 -57.30 -39.08
C GLY A 17 -51.39 -56.87 -40.42
N ASP A 18 -52.53 -57.48 -40.77
CA ASP A 18 -53.26 -57.19 -42.01
C ASP A 18 -53.81 -55.75 -42.06
N ALA A 19 -53.79 -55.16 -43.26
CA ALA A 19 -54.26 -53.81 -43.52
C ALA A 19 -55.79 -53.78 -43.72
N THR A 20 -56.50 -53.47 -42.64
CA THR A 20 -57.98 -53.49 -42.57
C THR A 20 -58.65 -52.12 -42.75
N ASN A 21 -57.89 -51.05 -43.00
CA ASN A 21 -58.44 -49.72 -43.28
C ASN A 21 -58.83 -49.55 -44.77
N ALA A 22 -59.74 -48.63 -45.10
CA ALA A 22 -60.37 -48.47 -46.42
C ALA A 22 -59.39 -48.34 -47.61
N ASN A 23 -58.18 -47.81 -47.40
CA ASN A 23 -57.15 -47.67 -48.45
C ASN A 23 -56.20 -48.88 -48.55
N ASN A 24 -56.40 -49.95 -47.78
CA ASN A 24 -55.54 -51.14 -47.69
C ASN A 24 -54.06 -50.88 -47.31
N LEU A 25 -53.73 -49.70 -46.75
CA LEU A 25 -52.36 -49.33 -46.35
C LEU A 25 -52.00 -49.71 -44.91
N PHE A 26 -52.97 -49.68 -43.99
CA PHE A 26 -52.72 -49.78 -42.54
C PHE A 26 -53.75 -50.69 -41.85
N CYS A 27 -53.34 -51.38 -40.79
CA CYS A 27 -54.26 -52.04 -39.86
C CYS A 27 -55.02 -50.97 -39.03
N TRP A 28 -56.18 -51.34 -38.48
CA TRP A 28 -57.04 -50.44 -37.69
C TRP A 28 -56.30 -49.62 -36.62
N PHE A 29 -55.38 -50.25 -35.88
CA PHE A 29 -54.60 -49.58 -34.84
C PHE A 29 -53.68 -48.49 -35.41
N HIS A 30 -52.87 -48.83 -36.43
CA HIS A 30 -51.99 -47.86 -37.07
C HIS A 30 -52.78 -46.78 -37.83
N ALA A 31 -53.91 -47.10 -38.45
CA ALA A 31 -54.81 -46.10 -39.05
C ALA A 31 -55.29 -45.05 -38.02
N LYS A 32 -55.65 -45.49 -36.81
CA LYS A 32 -55.99 -44.60 -35.69
C LYS A 32 -54.81 -43.75 -35.22
N GLN A 33 -53.59 -44.30 -35.23
CA GLN A 33 -52.36 -43.57 -34.90
C GLN A 33 -51.96 -42.54 -35.97
N VAL A 34 -52.02 -42.88 -37.27
CA VAL A 34 -51.83 -41.95 -38.39
C VAL A 34 -52.74 -40.74 -38.22
N TYR A 35 -54.04 -40.98 -38.05
CA TYR A 35 -55.03 -39.92 -37.91
C TYR A 35 -54.79 -39.07 -36.65
N GLY A 36 -54.47 -39.71 -35.51
CA GLY A 36 -54.13 -39.00 -34.27
C GLY A 36 -52.90 -38.10 -34.40
N LEU A 37 -51.83 -38.57 -35.06
CA LEU A 37 -50.62 -37.79 -35.31
C LEU A 37 -50.84 -36.70 -36.37
N TYR A 38 -51.63 -36.98 -37.42
CA TYR A 38 -52.04 -36.01 -38.43
C TYR A 38 -52.78 -34.82 -37.80
N MET A 39 -53.86 -35.11 -37.05
CA MET A 39 -54.64 -34.09 -36.34
C MET A 39 -53.79 -33.40 -35.26
N GLY A 40 -52.87 -34.12 -34.62
CA GLY A 40 -51.91 -33.59 -33.66
C GLY A 40 -50.95 -32.56 -34.27
N TYR A 41 -50.30 -32.86 -35.40
CA TYR A 41 -49.40 -31.88 -36.05
C TYR A 41 -50.18 -30.73 -36.70
N LYS A 42 -51.36 -30.99 -37.30
CA LYS A 42 -52.23 -29.94 -37.85
C LYS A 42 -52.66 -28.94 -36.78
N ARG A 43 -53.04 -29.41 -35.58
CA ARG A 43 -53.37 -28.54 -34.44
C ARG A 43 -52.18 -27.67 -34.02
N ARG A 44 -50.97 -28.24 -33.94
CA ARG A 44 -49.75 -27.45 -33.64
C ARG A 44 -49.35 -26.48 -34.76
N ASN A 45 -49.69 -26.79 -36.01
CA ASN A 45 -49.51 -25.88 -37.15
C ASN A 45 -50.42 -24.66 -37.01
N ALA A 46 -51.72 -24.86 -36.72
CA ALA A 46 -52.65 -23.76 -36.45
C ALA A 46 -52.24 -22.93 -35.21
N GLN A 47 -51.67 -23.55 -34.17
CA GLN A 47 -51.09 -22.84 -33.03
C GLN A 47 -49.82 -22.04 -33.39
N LEU A 48 -49.04 -22.49 -34.36
CA LEU A 48 -47.86 -21.79 -34.88
C LEU A 48 -48.25 -20.64 -35.83
N GLU A 49 -49.38 -20.75 -36.52
CA GLU A 49 -49.95 -19.67 -37.32
C GLU A 49 -50.54 -18.59 -36.39
N ALA A 50 -51.36 -18.99 -35.41
CA ALA A 50 -52.00 -18.08 -34.45
C ALA A 50 -51.05 -17.43 -33.41
N ILE A 51 -49.79 -17.89 -33.27
CA ILE A 51 -48.85 -17.23 -32.35
C ILE A 51 -48.43 -15.85 -32.88
N ASP A 52 -48.44 -15.64 -34.21
CA ASP A 52 -47.98 -14.39 -34.81
C ASP A 52 -49.01 -13.27 -34.67
N ASP A 53 -50.31 -13.61 -34.62
CA ASP A 53 -51.38 -12.71 -34.15
C ASP A 53 -51.11 -12.23 -32.71
N GLY A 54 -50.51 -13.09 -31.88
CA GLY A 54 -50.12 -12.85 -30.49
C GLY A 54 -48.77 -12.14 -30.31
N ALA A 55 -48.13 -11.62 -31.35
CA ALA A 55 -46.82 -10.96 -31.23
C ALA A 55 -46.86 -9.69 -30.34
N PRO A 56 -45.84 -9.45 -29.48
CA PRO A 56 -45.66 -8.21 -28.73
C PRO A 56 -45.61 -6.95 -29.62
N SER A 57 -45.96 -5.80 -29.03
CA SER A 57 -45.98 -4.48 -29.69
C SER A 57 -44.74 -4.20 -30.53
N TYR A 58 -43.55 -4.40 -29.96
CA TYR A 58 -42.26 -4.20 -30.62
C TYR A 58 -42.11 -4.97 -31.93
N LEU A 59 -42.51 -6.24 -31.98
CA LEU A 59 -42.44 -7.06 -33.21
C LEU A 59 -43.51 -6.71 -34.24
N LYS A 60 -44.58 -6.02 -33.83
CA LYS A 60 -45.61 -5.49 -34.73
C LYS A 60 -45.25 -4.10 -35.27
N SER A 61 -44.40 -3.34 -34.59
CA SER A 61 -43.91 -2.02 -35.03
C SER A 61 -42.55 -2.04 -35.73
N SER A 62 -41.72 -3.07 -35.51
CA SER A 62 -40.37 -3.13 -36.08
C SER A 62 -40.40 -3.31 -37.60
N GLN A 63 -39.72 -2.42 -38.31
CA GLN A 63 -39.46 -2.53 -39.75
C GLN A 63 -38.22 -3.40 -40.06
N ILE A 64 -37.53 -3.89 -39.02
CA ILE A 64 -36.30 -4.68 -39.17
C ILE A 64 -36.68 -6.17 -39.25
N PRO A 65 -36.25 -6.91 -40.29
CA PRO A 65 -36.45 -8.35 -40.33
C PRO A 65 -35.80 -9.04 -39.14
N LEU A 66 -36.54 -9.92 -38.44
CA LEU A 66 -36.12 -10.61 -37.20
C LEU A 66 -34.74 -11.33 -37.28
N ALA A 67 -34.26 -11.65 -38.48
CA ALA A 67 -32.93 -12.23 -38.70
C ALA A 67 -31.77 -11.24 -38.45
N ASN A 68 -32.04 -9.94 -38.51
CA ASN A 68 -31.07 -8.84 -38.43
C ASN A 68 -31.29 -7.93 -37.21
N ASP A 69 -32.33 -8.17 -36.40
CA ASP A 69 -32.63 -7.33 -35.24
C ASP A 69 -31.65 -7.59 -34.08
N SER A 70 -31.13 -6.50 -33.51
CA SER A 70 -30.18 -6.48 -32.40
C SER A 70 -30.81 -6.03 -31.08
N PHE A 71 -32.09 -5.61 -31.09
CA PHE A 71 -32.86 -5.15 -29.93
C PHE A 71 -32.25 -3.94 -29.17
N GLN A 72 -31.25 -3.27 -29.73
CA GLN A 72 -30.50 -2.17 -29.08
C GLN A 72 -31.37 -0.96 -28.67
N GLY A 73 -32.52 -0.76 -29.32
CA GLY A 73 -33.47 0.29 -28.95
C GLY A 73 -34.19 0.04 -27.62
N ILE A 74 -34.31 -1.22 -27.19
CA ILE A 74 -35.06 -1.60 -25.98
C ILE A 74 -34.19 -1.35 -24.74
N LYS A 75 -34.76 -0.64 -23.76
CA LYS A 75 -34.11 -0.33 -22.48
C LYS A 75 -34.85 -0.90 -21.27
N ASP A 76 -36.14 -1.23 -21.41
CA ASP A 76 -36.90 -1.86 -20.34
C ASP A 76 -36.67 -3.37 -20.31
N GLU A 77 -36.62 -3.91 -19.09
CA GLU A 77 -36.41 -5.32 -18.82
C GLU A 77 -37.71 -6.14 -18.97
N HIS A 78 -38.87 -5.54 -18.69
CA HIS A 78 -40.14 -6.22 -18.82
C HIS A 78 -40.53 -6.41 -20.29
N GLU A 79 -40.28 -5.42 -21.16
CA GLU A 79 -40.36 -5.60 -22.62
C GLU A 79 -39.44 -6.73 -23.15
N LEU A 80 -38.17 -6.76 -22.72
CA LEU A 80 -37.23 -7.83 -23.11
C LEU A 80 -37.71 -9.22 -22.65
N ARG A 81 -38.23 -9.33 -21.42
CA ARG A 81 -38.80 -10.59 -20.88
C ARG A 81 -40.04 -11.05 -21.67
N GLN A 82 -40.92 -10.13 -22.08
CA GLN A 82 -42.09 -10.47 -22.91
C GLN A 82 -41.67 -10.98 -24.29
N LEU A 83 -40.72 -10.29 -24.95
CA LEU A 83 -40.17 -10.71 -26.23
C LEU A 83 -39.51 -12.10 -26.15
N HIS A 84 -38.73 -12.34 -25.09
CA HIS A 84 -38.08 -13.62 -24.86
C HIS A 84 -39.11 -14.75 -24.68
N SER A 85 -40.12 -14.53 -23.85
CA SER A 85 -41.20 -15.49 -23.62
C SER A 85 -41.94 -15.85 -24.93
N HIS A 86 -42.24 -14.85 -25.76
CA HIS A 86 -42.90 -15.04 -27.05
C HIS A 86 -42.01 -15.80 -28.07
N LEU A 87 -40.77 -15.35 -28.29
CA LEU A 87 -39.84 -15.99 -29.23
C LEU A 87 -39.47 -17.42 -28.79
N PHE A 88 -39.28 -17.65 -27.49
CA PHE A 88 -39.05 -18.99 -26.94
C PHE A 88 -40.26 -19.91 -27.16
N SER A 89 -41.47 -19.42 -26.92
CA SER A 89 -42.71 -20.15 -27.22
C SER A 89 -42.82 -20.51 -28.71
N LYS A 90 -42.47 -19.58 -29.61
CA LYS A 90 -42.42 -19.82 -31.06
C LYS A 90 -41.37 -20.87 -31.44
N TYR A 91 -40.18 -20.82 -30.86
CA TYR A 91 -39.10 -21.80 -31.06
C TYR A 91 -39.49 -23.22 -30.62
N VAL A 92 -40.16 -23.33 -29.46
CA VAL A 92 -40.66 -24.61 -28.92
C VAL A 92 -41.81 -25.17 -29.77
N LEU A 93 -42.72 -24.33 -30.27
CA LEU A 93 -43.76 -24.77 -31.21
C LEU A 93 -43.18 -25.20 -32.55
N LEU A 94 -42.26 -24.43 -33.14
CA LEU A 94 -41.58 -24.77 -34.39
C LEU A 94 -40.93 -26.16 -34.31
N SER A 95 -40.19 -26.44 -33.23
CA SER A 95 -39.59 -27.77 -33.00
C SER A 95 -40.65 -28.86 -32.90
N LYS A 96 -41.68 -28.68 -32.06
CA LYS A 96 -42.79 -29.66 -31.90
C LYS A 96 -43.61 -29.89 -33.18
N VAL A 97 -43.63 -28.94 -34.12
CA VAL A 97 -44.26 -29.11 -35.45
C VAL A 97 -43.33 -29.89 -36.39
N ILE A 98 -42.04 -29.53 -36.46
CA ILE A 98 -41.03 -30.24 -37.26
C ILE A 98 -40.95 -31.71 -36.85
N ASP A 99 -40.79 -31.99 -35.56
CA ASP A 99 -40.55 -33.34 -35.04
C ASP A 99 -41.79 -34.23 -35.24
N ALA A 100 -42.99 -33.70 -35.03
CA ALA A 100 -44.23 -34.45 -35.25
C ALA A 100 -44.53 -34.72 -36.74
N ARG A 101 -44.15 -33.80 -37.64
CA ARG A 101 -44.24 -34.03 -39.10
C ARG A 101 -43.23 -35.08 -39.57
N LYS A 102 -41.99 -35.00 -39.09
CA LYS A 102 -40.96 -36.02 -39.32
C LYS A 102 -41.37 -37.39 -38.82
N LEU A 103 -41.92 -37.48 -37.60
CA LEU A 103 -42.45 -38.72 -37.03
C LEU A 103 -43.60 -39.30 -37.88
N HIS A 104 -44.54 -38.44 -38.31
CA HIS A 104 -45.66 -38.84 -39.17
C HIS A 104 -45.20 -39.43 -40.52
N HIS A 105 -44.21 -38.83 -41.19
CA HIS A 105 -43.68 -39.42 -42.43
C HIS A 105 -42.79 -40.65 -42.18
N LYS A 106 -41.84 -40.58 -41.22
CA LYS A 106 -40.91 -41.68 -40.93
C LYS A 106 -41.65 -42.99 -40.62
N HIS A 107 -42.71 -42.96 -39.82
CA HIS A 107 -43.39 -44.18 -39.38
C HIS A 107 -44.51 -44.66 -40.32
N PHE A 108 -45.12 -43.78 -41.13
CA PHE A 108 -46.33 -44.13 -41.90
C PHE A 108 -46.19 -43.95 -43.41
N TYR A 109 -45.21 -43.18 -43.88
CA TYR A 109 -44.92 -42.96 -45.30
C TYR A 109 -43.41 -43.03 -45.59
N PRO A 110 -42.69 -44.11 -45.19
CA PRO A 110 -41.22 -44.11 -45.15
C PRO A 110 -40.58 -44.10 -46.55
N LEU A 111 -41.34 -44.50 -47.58
CA LEU A 111 -40.93 -44.62 -48.97
C LEU A 111 -41.41 -43.45 -49.85
N GLN A 112 -42.16 -42.49 -49.28
CA GLN A 112 -42.73 -41.35 -50.00
C GLN A 112 -42.62 -40.08 -49.14
N VAL A 113 -41.46 -39.43 -49.23
CA VAL A 113 -41.34 -38.00 -48.93
C VAL A 113 -41.51 -37.26 -50.25
N ASP A 114 -42.64 -36.58 -50.42
CA ASP A 114 -42.86 -35.71 -51.56
C ASP A 114 -42.00 -34.43 -51.44
N TYR A 115 -41.63 -33.85 -52.59
CA TYR A 115 -40.83 -32.64 -52.67
C TYR A 115 -41.46 -31.46 -51.89
N GLY A 116 -42.79 -31.37 -51.86
CA GLY A 116 -43.53 -30.35 -51.12
C GLY A 116 -43.37 -30.47 -49.60
N HIS A 117 -43.44 -31.69 -49.06
CA HIS A 117 -43.22 -31.93 -47.63
C HIS A 117 -41.80 -31.56 -47.21
N GLN A 118 -40.79 -31.97 -47.99
CA GLN A 118 -39.39 -31.67 -47.67
C GLN A 118 -39.13 -30.16 -47.69
N ALA A 119 -39.53 -29.45 -48.76
CA ALA A 119 -39.40 -28.00 -48.85
C ALA A 119 -40.13 -27.26 -47.70
N TYR A 120 -41.27 -27.80 -47.23
CA TYR A 120 -41.99 -27.24 -46.08
C TYR A 120 -41.26 -27.50 -44.74
N LEU A 121 -40.64 -28.67 -44.54
CA LEU A 121 -39.79 -28.93 -43.37
C LEU A 121 -38.54 -28.02 -43.35
N ASP A 122 -37.96 -27.75 -44.50
CA ASP A 122 -36.79 -26.87 -44.62
C ASP A 122 -37.17 -25.39 -44.38
N LYS A 123 -38.37 -24.96 -44.82
CA LYS A 123 -38.95 -23.67 -44.44
C LYS A 123 -39.14 -23.54 -42.92
N LEU A 124 -39.71 -24.55 -42.25
CA LEU A 124 -39.84 -24.52 -40.78
C LEU A 124 -38.47 -24.54 -40.08
N SER A 125 -37.50 -25.28 -40.62
CA SER A 125 -36.16 -25.41 -40.05
C SER A 125 -35.37 -24.10 -40.14
N SER A 126 -35.48 -23.37 -41.26
CA SER A 126 -34.90 -22.03 -41.40
C SER A 126 -35.59 -21.00 -40.51
N GLN A 127 -36.92 -21.00 -40.41
CA GLN A 127 -37.65 -20.15 -39.45
C GLN A 127 -37.21 -20.40 -38.00
N ARG A 128 -37.02 -21.67 -37.60
CA ARG A 128 -36.51 -22.03 -36.27
C ARG A 128 -35.09 -21.48 -36.02
N HIS A 129 -34.22 -21.53 -37.03
CA HIS A 129 -32.86 -20.99 -36.95
C HIS A 129 -32.84 -19.46 -36.80
N THR A 130 -33.72 -18.75 -37.53
CA THR A 130 -33.91 -17.31 -37.38
C THR A 130 -34.37 -16.93 -35.97
N VAL A 131 -35.38 -17.62 -35.43
CA VAL A 131 -35.87 -17.37 -34.05
C VAL A 131 -34.79 -17.68 -33.01
N LEU A 132 -34.00 -18.74 -33.19
CA LEU A 132 -32.89 -19.08 -32.29
C LEU A 132 -31.78 -18.00 -32.30
N ARG A 133 -31.44 -17.45 -33.46
CA ARG A 133 -30.50 -16.31 -33.56
C ARG A 133 -31.04 -15.06 -32.88
N ALA A 134 -32.32 -14.75 -33.07
CA ALA A 134 -32.97 -13.61 -32.42
C ALA A 134 -32.97 -13.75 -30.88
N LEU A 135 -33.29 -14.94 -30.35
CA LEU A 135 -33.17 -15.25 -28.92
C LEU A 135 -31.74 -14.99 -28.41
N ALA A 136 -30.71 -15.52 -29.08
CA ALA A 136 -29.32 -15.32 -28.68
C ALA A 136 -28.84 -13.85 -28.79
N SER A 137 -29.51 -12.99 -29.56
CA SER A 137 -29.27 -11.53 -29.54
C SER A 137 -30.02 -10.85 -28.39
N LEU A 138 -31.26 -11.27 -28.13
CA LEU A 138 -32.10 -10.74 -27.06
C LEU A 138 -31.57 -11.11 -25.66
N GLU A 139 -31.00 -12.31 -25.49
CA GLU A 139 -30.30 -12.74 -24.27
C GLU A 139 -29.10 -11.83 -23.97
N ARG A 140 -28.24 -11.56 -24.97
CA ARG A 140 -27.11 -10.61 -24.86
C ARG A 140 -27.60 -9.21 -24.48
N ARG A 141 -28.66 -8.71 -25.13
CA ARG A 141 -29.25 -7.41 -24.79
C ARG A 141 -29.84 -7.38 -23.38
N THR A 142 -30.41 -8.48 -22.92
CA THR A 142 -30.92 -8.60 -21.54
C THR A 142 -29.78 -8.55 -20.52
N ALA A 143 -28.64 -9.21 -20.81
CA ALA A 143 -27.44 -9.10 -19.99
C ALA A 143 -26.88 -7.67 -19.95
N GLU A 144 -26.80 -6.95 -21.09
CA GLU A 144 -26.39 -5.53 -21.13
C GLU A 144 -27.25 -4.61 -20.25
N VAL A 145 -28.58 -4.83 -20.25
CA VAL A 145 -29.53 -4.02 -19.48
C VAL A 145 -29.50 -4.36 -17.99
N LEU A 146 -29.32 -5.64 -17.64
CA LEU A 146 -29.16 -6.08 -16.25
C LEU A 146 -27.84 -5.58 -15.66
N TYR A 147 -26.72 -5.74 -16.38
CA TYR A 147 -25.40 -5.30 -15.94
C TYR A 147 -25.39 -3.80 -15.57
N LYS A 148 -26.01 -2.95 -16.41
CA LYS A 148 -26.13 -1.51 -16.14
C LYS A 148 -27.03 -1.14 -14.95
N LYS A 149 -27.93 -2.03 -14.54
CA LYS A 149 -28.65 -1.90 -13.25
C LYS A 149 -27.77 -2.37 -12.10
N GLU A 150 -27.01 -3.44 -12.27
CA GLU A 150 -26.08 -3.96 -11.27
C GLU A 150 -24.93 -3.00 -10.96
N GLU A 151 -24.37 -2.30 -11.96
CA GLU A 151 -23.40 -1.20 -11.78
C GLU A 151 -23.95 -0.07 -10.89
N TRP A 152 -25.23 0.28 -11.06
CA TRP A 152 -25.89 1.26 -10.19
C TRP A 152 -26.10 0.69 -8.78
N PHE A 153 -26.49 -0.57 -8.63
CA PHE A 153 -26.62 -1.22 -7.32
C PHE A 153 -25.29 -1.40 -6.58
N THR A 154 -24.18 -1.67 -7.28
CA THR A 154 -22.84 -1.72 -6.65
C THR A 154 -22.36 -0.34 -6.24
N TRP A 155 -22.63 0.71 -7.03
CA TRP A 155 -22.39 2.09 -6.64
C TRP A 155 -23.22 2.50 -5.41
N VAL A 156 -24.53 2.22 -5.38
CA VAL A 156 -25.38 2.49 -4.20
C VAL A 156 -24.89 1.70 -2.98
N ARG A 157 -24.54 0.42 -3.14
CA ARG A 157 -23.91 -0.40 -2.07
C ARG A 157 -22.61 0.21 -1.55
N GLN A 158 -21.79 0.79 -2.43
CA GLN A 158 -20.52 1.42 -2.05
C GLN A 158 -20.75 2.73 -1.29
N VAL A 159 -21.71 3.55 -1.70
CA VAL A 159 -22.12 4.78 -0.99
C VAL A 159 -22.69 4.42 0.38
N GLN A 160 -23.65 3.48 0.45
CA GLN A 160 -24.22 3.01 1.73
C GLN A 160 -23.15 2.41 2.65
N GLY A 161 -22.21 1.62 2.12
CA GLY A 161 -21.09 1.07 2.90
C GLY A 161 -20.11 2.15 3.40
N GLN A 162 -20.00 3.28 2.69
CA GLN A 162 -19.23 4.44 3.16
C GLN A 162 -19.97 5.19 4.29
N GLU A 163 -21.28 5.40 4.17
CA GLU A 163 -22.13 6.00 5.20
C GLU A 163 -22.22 5.13 6.48
N GLU A 164 -22.34 3.81 6.33
CA GLU A 164 -22.26 2.87 7.46
C GLU A 164 -20.88 2.91 8.13
N ALA A 165 -19.79 3.01 7.33
CA ALA A 165 -18.44 3.10 7.86
C ALA A 165 -18.12 4.45 8.54
N THR A 166 -18.71 5.58 8.13
CA THR A 166 -18.61 6.84 8.88
C THR A 166 -19.42 6.76 10.16
N ARG A 167 -20.66 6.27 10.10
CA ARG A 167 -21.52 6.08 11.28
C ARG A 167 -20.94 5.12 12.32
N GLU A 168 -20.24 4.07 11.90
CA GLU A 168 -19.48 3.19 12.81
C GLU A 168 -18.30 3.93 13.47
N LYS A 169 -17.57 4.78 12.72
CA LYS A 169 -16.46 5.58 13.28
C LYS A 169 -16.99 6.59 14.30
N GLU A 170 -18.10 7.26 14.00
CA GLU A 170 -18.80 8.17 14.93
C GLU A 170 -19.26 7.45 16.20
N GLN A 171 -19.89 6.27 16.10
CA GLN A 171 -20.27 5.49 17.27
C GLN A 171 -19.06 5.02 18.11
N LYS A 172 -17.95 4.65 17.46
CA LYS A 172 -16.70 4.31 18.15
C LYS A 172 -16.10 5.53 18.87
N LYS A 173 -16.10 6.70 18.21
CA LYS A 173 -15.68 7.98 18.78
C LYS A 173 -16.51 8.36 19.99
N VAL A 174 -17.85 8.38 19.88
CA VAL A 174 -18.77 8.67 21.00
C VAL A 174 -18.60 7.68 22.15
N LYS A 175 -18.33 6.39 21.86
CA LYS A 175 -18.05 5.39 22.90
C LYS A 175 -16.69 5.60 23.58
N GLN A 176 -15.68 6.08 22.86
CA GLN A 176 -14.38 6.48 23.42
C GLN A 176 -14.53 7.75 24.27
N GLU A 177 -15.19 8.79 23.75
CA GLU A 177 -15.52 10.03 24.47
C GLU A 177 -16.27 9.73 25.79
N ALA A 178 -17.30 8.88 25.76
CA ALA A 178 -18.02 8.45 26.96
C ALA A 178 -17.18 7.62 27.95
N SER A 179 -16.15 6.90 27.47
CA SER A 179 -15.20 6.15 28.31
C SER A 179 -14.18 7.08 28.97
N LEU A 180 -13.64 8.03 28.19
CA LEU A 180 -12.75 9.09 28.66
C LEU A 180 -13.46 9.97 29.71
N PHE A 181 -14.71 10.38 29.44
CA PHE A 181 -15.53 11.13 30.38
C PHE A 181 -15.73 10.38 31.70
N LYS A 182 -16.05 9.08 31.67
CA LYS A 182 -16.17 8.25 32.88
C LYS A 182 -14.86 8.11 33.66
N ARG A 183 -13.71 7.95 32.98
CA ARG A 183 -12.39 7.91 33.62
C ARG A 183 -12.03 9.27 34.24
N ASN A 184 -12.29 10.36 33.53
CA ASN A 184 -12.04 11.73 33.98
C ASN A 184 -12.93 12.10 35.17
N MET A 185 -14.23 11.79 35.13
CA MET A 185 -15.17 11.99 36.24
C MET A 185 -14.74 11.23 37.50
N LYS A 186 -14.26 9.99 37.36
CA LYS A 186 -13.71 9.23 38.49
C LYS A 186 -12.44 9.87 39.08
N ASN A 187 -11.59 10.46 38.24
CA ASN A 187 -10.38 11.18 38.68
C ASN A 187 -10.73 12.54 39.34
N LEU A 188 -11.70 13.28 38.80
CA LEU A 188 -12.28 14.47 39.43
C LEU A 188 -12.79 14.12 40.83
N GLN A 189 -13.64 13.09 40.93
CA GLN A 189 -14.23 12.69 42.21
C GLN A 189 -13.15 12.22 43.20
N ALA A 190 -12.10 11.54 42.76
CA ALA A 190 -10.96 11.20 43.61
C ALA A 190 -10.20 12.44 44.12
N ARG A 191 -10.04 13.48 43.29
CA ARG A 191 -9.43 14.76 43.68
C ARG A 191 -10.32 15.57 44.61
N LEU A 192 -11.62 15.70 44.31
CA LEU A 192 -12.59 16.36 45.20
C LEU A 192 -12.62 15.70 46.58
N ASN A 193 -12.60 14.37 46.65
CA ASN A 193 -12.50 13.65 47.92
C ASN A 193 -11.16 13.94 48.66
N GLN A 194 -10.04 14.10 47.93
CA GLN A 194 -8.75 14.47 48.52
C GLN A 194 -8.69 15.94 48.97
N ILE A 195 -9.39 16.84 48.28
CA ILE A 195 -9.52 18.25 48.67
C ILE A 195 -10.42 18.34 49.91
N GLN A 196 -11.57 17.67 49.91
CA GLN A 196 -12.44 17.55 51.08
C GLN A 196 -11.71 16.94 52.28
N GLN A 197 -10.88 15.91 52.11
CA GLN A 197 -10.06 15.37 53.21
C GLN A 197 -8.99 16.35 53.71
N LYS A 198 -8.43 17.20 52.83
CA LYS A 198 -7.52 18.28 53.22
C LYS A 198 -8.25 19.48 53.83
N GLU A 199 -9.51 19.72 53.48
CA GLU A 199 -10.37 20.72 54.11
C GLU A 199 -10.86 20.24 55.47
N GLU A 200 -11.20 18.96 55.63
CA GLU A 200 -11.51 18.34 56.91
C GLU A 200 -10.27 18.30 57.81
N SER A 201 -9.07 18.00 57.28
CA SER A 201 -7.84 18.13 58.07
C SER A 201 -7.57 19.58 58.43
N LYS A 202 -7.62 20.52 57.46
CA LYS A 202 -7.49 21.96 57.74
C LYS A 202 -8.55 22.48 58.71
N ARG A 203 -9.77 21.94 58.75
CA ARG A 203 -10.81 22.30 59.72
C ARG A 203 -10.56 21.69 61.09
N GLN A 204 -9.93 20.51 61.17
CA GLN A 204 -9.46 19.94 62.44
C GLN A 204 -8.25 20.71 62.97
N ASP A 205 -7.29 21.04 62.10
CA ASP A 205 -6.12 21.87 62.40
C ASP A 205 -6.54 23.29 62.76
N ALA A 206 -7.48 23.91 62.04
CA ALA A 206 -8.05 25.22 62.35
C ALA A 206 -8.92 25.19 63.61
N TYR A 207 -9.67 24.11 63.90
CA TYR A 207 -10.36 23.95 65.18
C TYR A 207 -9.39 23.75 66.35
N LEU A 208 -8.23 23.15 66.12
CA LEU A 208 -7.14 23.06 67.11
C LEU A 208 -6.42 24.40 67.26
N GLU A 209 -6.18 25.14 66.18
CA GLU A 209 -5.70 26.52 66.23
C GLU A 209 -6.72 27.45 66.87
N ASP A 210 -8.02 27.30 66.64
CA ASP A 210 -9.07 28.13 67.25
C ASP A 210 -9.27 27.76 68.72
N ALA A 211 -9.20 26.48 69.10
CA ALA A 211 -9.11 26.07 70.50
C ALA A 211 -7.79 26.46 71.19
N TYR A 212 -6.81 26.98 70.44
CA TYR A 212 -5.58 27.61 70.92
C TYR A 212 -5.68 29.14 70.88
N ARG A 213 -6.34 29.72 69.86
CA ARG A 213 -6.60 31.14 69.68
C ARG A 213 -7.66 31.62 70.64
N GLU A 214 -8.73 30.91 70.98
CA GLU A 214 -9.67 31.30 72.05
C GLU A 214 -8.95 31.52 73.40
N ARG A 215 -7.83 30.84 73.64
CA ARG A 215 -6.98 31.04 74.83
C ARG A 215 -6.11 32.31 74.76
N MET A 216 -5.99 32.90 73.57
CA MET A 216 -5.14 34.06 73.23
C MET A 216 -5.94 35.27 72.69
N SER A 217 -7.17 35.07 72.21
CA SER A 217 -8.05 36.02 71.49
C SER A 217 -9.33 36.36 72.28
N ILE A 218 -9.32 36.03 73.58
CA ILE A 218 -9.96 36.87 74.60
C ILE A 218 -9.46 38.34 74.49
N SER A 219 -8.33 38.59 73.82
CA SER A 219 -8.02 39.87 73.17
C SER A 219 -8.18 39.82 71.63
N GLU A 220 -9.33 40.32 71.16
CA GLU A 220 -9.55 41.04 69.88
C GLU A 220 -9.62 40.27 68.53
N GLY A 221 -10.80 40.35 67.87
CA GLY A 221 -10.89 40.80 66.47
C GLY A 221 -11.22 39.77 65.36
N GLU A 222 -12.48 39.74 64.89
CA GLU A 222 -12.92 39.00 63.69
C GLU A 222 -12.65 39.76 62.37
N SER A 223 -12.52 39.05 61.24
CA SER A 223 -13.34 39.27 60.01
C SER A 223 -12.97 38.32 58.86
N ASP A 224 -13.98 37.92 58.06
CA ASP A 224 -13.88 36.94 56.97
C ASP A 224 -13.40 37.50 55.62
N ALA A 225 -12.90 36.63 54.73
CA ALA A 225 -12.67 36.93 53.31
C ALA A 225 -12.60 35.67 52.40
N ASP A 226 -13.61 34.80 52.42
CA ASP A 226 -13.72 33.68 51.46
C ASP A 226 -14.40 34.12 50.14
N GLY A 227 -13.82 33.75 48.99
CA GLY A 227 -14.39 34.04 47.66
C GLY A 227 -13.74 33.24 46.52
N GLU A 228 -14.57 32.81 45.55
CA GLU A 228 -14.25 32.12 44.29
C GLU A 228 -13.33 30.87 44.35
N TRP A 229 -13.92 29.67 44.29
CA TRP A 229 -13.26 28.44 43.84
C TRP A 229 -14.22 27.59 42.99
N ASP A 230 -13.85 27.33 41.73
CA ASP A 230 -14.60 26.45 40.80
C ASP A 230 -13.75 25.24 40.37
N PRO A 231 -14.10 24.00 40.77
CA PRO A 231 -13.36 22.79 40.42
C PRO A 231 -13.44 22.35 38.95
N VAL A 232 -14.27 22.99 38.12
CA VAL A 232 -14.47 22.63 36.71
C VAL A 232 -13.47 23.35 35.81
N GLU A 233 -13.27 24.66 36.00
CA GLU A 233 -12.28 25.43 35.24
C GLU A 233 -10.86 24.88 35.49
N ASP A 234 -10.55 24.50 36.73
CA ASP A 234 -9.29 23.83 37.14
C ASP A 234 -8.92 22.64 36.23
N LEU A 235 -9.90 21.82 35.81
CA LEU A 235 -9.62 20.65 34.97
C LEU A 235 -9.32 20.99 33.51
N GLU A 236 -10.02 21.96 32.92
CA GLU A 236 -9.79 22.37 31.54
C GLU A 236 -8.48 23.17 31.44
N TYR A 237 -8.22 24.01 32.45
CA TYR A 237 -6.93 24.67 32.66
C TYR A 237 -5.77 23.65 32.75
N GLU A 238 -5.89 22.61 33.58
CA GLU A 238 -4.86 21.57 33.69
C GLU A 238 -4.60 20.82 32.37
N ARG A 239 -5.63 20.48 31.59
CA ARG A 239 -5.43 19.80 30.31
C ARG A 239 -4.72 20.68 29.30
N ARG A 240 -5.16 21.94 29.18
CA ARG A 240 -4.51 22.95 28.34
C ARG A 240 -3.01 23.04 28.67
N HIS A 241 -2.66 23.10 29.95
CA HIS A 241 -1.27 23.18 30.40
C HIS A 241 -0.46 21.94 30.03
N ARG A 242 -0.99 20.72 30.17
CA ARG A 242 -0.30 19.49 29.77
C ARG A 242 0.06 19.46 28.28
N TYR A 243 -0.82 19.96 27.40
CA TYR A 243 -0.52 20.08 25.96
C TYR A 243 0.49 21.19 25.67
N ILE A 244 0.40 22.33 26.36
CA ILE A 244 1.40 23.41 26.29
C ILE A 244 2.79 22.91 26.72
N ASP A 245 2.87 22.11 27.78
CA ASP A 245 4.15 21.58 28.29
C ASP A 245 4.71 20.45 27.41
N LEU A 246 3.86 19.67 26.73
CA LEU A 246 4.29 18.76 25.65
C LEU A 246 4.94 19.53 24.50
N ILE A 247 4.34 20.65 24.06
CA ILE A 247 4.88 21.49 22.99
C ILE A 247 6.19 22.16 23.41
N LYS A 248 6.25 22.74 24.62
CA LYS A 248 7.50 23.29 25.19
C LYS A 248 8.61 22.24 25.24
N HIS A 249 8.30 21.04 25.73
CA HIS A 249 9.24 19.93 25.84
C HIS A 249 9.78 19.48 24.47
N PHE A 250 8.92 19.35 23.45
CA PHE A 250 9.37 19.11 22.08
C PHE A 250 10.33 20.21 21.59
N LEU A 251 9.97 21.48 21.79
CA LEU A 251 10.76 22.63 21.37
C LEU A 251 12.04 22.84 22.19
N TRP A 252 12.29 22.02 23.22
CA TRP A 252 13.33 22.21 24.23
C TRP A 252 13.31 23.62 24.84
N MET A 253 12.10 24.14 25.09
CA MET A 253 11.88 25.34 25.90
C MET A 253 11.83 24.95 27.38
N GLU A 254 12.44 25.76 28.24
CA GLU A 254 12.35 25.59 29.69
C GLU A 254 10.89 25.59 30.16
N VAL A 255 10.49 24.51 30.82
CA VAL A 255 9.19 24.40 31.48
C VAL A 255 9.42 24.82 32.93
N LEU A 256 8.84 25.95 33.34
CA LEU A 256 8.85 26.38 34.73
C LEU A 256 7.91 25.50 35.57
N SER A 257 8.39 24.31 35.94
CA SER A 257 7.86 23.51 37.05
C SER A 257 8.21 24.20 38.37
N ALA A 258 7.20 24.63 39.12
CA ALA A 258 7.37 25.38 40.37
C ALA A 258 7.88 24.54 41.57
N ASP A 259 8.41 23.34 41.32
CA ASP A 259 8.71 22.29 42.31
C ASP A 259 10.16 21.75 42.25
N GLU A 260 11.02 22.20 41.32
CA GLU A 260 12.39 21.64 41.17
C GLU A 260 13.52 22.47 41.81
N ASP A 261 13.21 23.50 42.61
CA ASP A 261 14.21 24.41 43.22
C ASP A 261 14.24 24.37 44.77
N ILE A 262 13.88 23.22 45.38
CA ILE A 262 14.08 22.95 46.83
C ILE A 262 14.78 21.61 47.11
N THR A 263 15.89 21.33 46.40
CA THR A 263 17.01 20.55 46.98
C THR A 263 18.32 20.87 46.27
N LEU A 264 19.24 21.58 46.96
CA LEU A 264 20.72 21.60 46.86
C LEU A 264 21.32 23.01 47.06
N LYS A 265 21.30 23.55 48.30
CA LYS A 265 22.19 24.65 48.73
C LYS A 265 22.32 24.85 50.25
N SER A 266 22.68 23.78 50.95
CA SER A 266 23.46 23.84 52.20
C SER A 266 24.31 22.55 52.27
N ASP A 267 25.54 22.52 52.77
CA ASP A 267 26.36 23.58 53.39
C ASP A 267 27.79 23.59 52.84
N SER A 268 28.48 24.71 52.98
CA SER A 268 29.92 24.82 52.75
C SER A 268 30.60 25.58 53.90
N ASN A 269 31.45 24.92 54.69
CA ASN A 269 32.61 25.58 55.29
C ASN A 269 33.71 24.66 55.88
N SER A 270 34.96 25.06 55.62
CA SER A 270 36.19 24.91 56.45
C SER A 270 36.61 23.55 57.06
N ALA A 271 37.34 22.77 56.27
CA ALA A 271 38.78 22.46 56.42
C ALA A 271 39.44 22.03 57.77
N ALA A 272 40.03 20.82 57.76
CA ALA A 272 41.36 20.43 58.28
C ALA A 272 41.82 19.18 57.46
N GLN A 273 43.05 19.08 56.92
CA GLN A 273 44.29 18.53 57.53
C GLN A 273 44.08 17.18 58.27
N ASP A 274 44.86 16.10 58.05
CA ASP A 274 46.24 16.03 57.51
C ASP A 274 46.63 14.66 56.84
N VAL A 275 47.79 14.61 56.14
CA VAL A 275 48.71 13.49 55.75
C VAL A 275 48.23 12.00 55.66
N GLY A 276 48.69 11.22 54.65
CA GLY A 276 48.77 9.74 54.85
C GLY A 276 48.97 8.67 53.73
N VAL A 277 49.81 8.86 52.71
CA VAL A 277 50.73 7.83 52.10
C VAL A 277 50.38 6.30 52.14
N VAL A 278 50.03 5.74 50.96
CA VAL A 278 50.54 4.46 50.34
C VAL A 278 50.09 3.03 50.81
N GLU A 279 50.10 2.11 49.82
CA GLU A 279 50.15 0.62 49.82
C GLU A 279 48.91 -0.30 50.03
N GLN A 280 48.66 -1.13 49.00
CA GLN A 280 48.19 -2.53 49.11
C GLN A 280 49.42 -3.48 49.24
N PRO A 281 49.29 -4.83 49.37
CA PRO A 281 48.16 -5.69 49.78
C PRO A 281 48.54 -6.68 50.91
N LYS A 282 47.61 -7.53 51.38
CA LYS A 282 47.68 -9.03 51.25
C LYS A 282 46.64 -9.82 52.09
N THR A 283 46.28 -10.96 51.49
CA THR A 283 45.80 -12.27 52.02
C THR A 283 46.18 -12.60 53.49
N ALA A 284 45.52 -13.50 54.25
CA ALA A 284 45.05 -14.84 53.81
C ALA A 284 44.26 -15.67 54.86
N THR A 285 43.45 -16.64 54.39
CA THR A 285 43.02 -17.90 55.09
C THR A 285 42.05 -17.77 56.31
N LYS A 286 41.38 -18.83 56.86
CA LYS A 286 41.59 -20.30 56.77
C LYS A 286 40.34 -21.18 57.08
N ASN A 287 40.00 -22.07 56.14
CA ASN A 287 39.49 -23.46 56.28
C ASN A 287 38.50 -23.92 57.39
N SER A 288 37.36 -24.49 56.97
CA SER A 288 37.00 -25.93 57.18
C SER A 288 35.80 -26.33 56.26
N LYS A 289 35.68 -27.49 55.57
CA LYS A 289 35.80 -28.95 55.91
C LYS A 289 34.65 -29.39 56.87
N LYS A 290 33.77 -30.37 56.62
CA LYS A 290 33.60 -31.56 55.70
C LYS A 290 32.06 -31.79 55.48
N ARG A 291 31.47 -32.74 54.70
CA ARG A 291 31.91 -33.88 53.86
C ARG A 291 30.86 -34.23 52.75
N SER A 292 31.19 -35.23 51.93
CA SER A 292 30.37 -36.08 51.02
C SER A 292 29.45 -37.09 51.76
N LYS A 293 28.51 -37.87 51.15
CA LYS A 293 28.39 -38.58 49.84
C LYS A 293 26.89 -38.78 49.45
N GLY A 294 26.48 -39.22 48.25
CA GLY A 294 27.21 -39.48 47.00
C GLY A 294 27.25 -40.94 46.50
N LYS A 295 26.36 -41.33 45.56
CA LYS A 295 26.40 -42.47 44.60
C LYS A 295 25.12 -42.38 43.70
N ALA A 296 25.05 -42.65 42.39
CA ALA A 296 25.88 -43.33 41.37
C ALA A 296 25.94 -44.88 41.48
N LYS A 297 25.87 -45.66 40.39
CA LYS A 297 25.73 -45.33 38.94
C LYS A 297 24.54 -46.14 38.34
N GLU A 298 24.51 -46.90 37.23
CA GLU A 298 25.47 -47.38 36.21
C GLU A 298 24.70 -47.71 34.89
N ASP A 299 25.09 -47.10 33.77
CA ASP A 299 25.26 -47.55 32.35
C ASP A 299 24.38 -48.69 31.75
N ASN A 300 24.12 -48.81 30.44
CA ASN A 300 24.73 -48.30 29.18
C ASN A 300 23.68 -48.47 28.01
N SER A 301 23.83 -48.13 26.71
CA SER A 301 24.89 -47.51 25.88
C SER A 301 24.32 -46.92 24.56
N ALA A 302 25.20 -46.35 23.71
CA ALA A 302 25.12 -46.19 22.24
C ALA A 302 24.06 -45.23 21.59
N GLY A 303 24.49 -44.49 20.55
CA GLY A 303 23.61 -43.94 19.50
C GLY A 303 23.31 -42.43 19.50
N ARG A 304 24.25 -41.60 19.02
CA ARG A 304 23.96 -40.26 18.43
C ARG A 304 23.90 -40.39 16.89
N PRO A 305 23.31 -39.45 16.12
CA PRO A 305 23.00 -38.06 16.47
C PRO A 305 21.51 -37.64 16.38
N ASN A 306 21.21 -36.45 16.89
CA ASN A 306 19.88 -35.85 16.88
C ASN A 306 19.49 -35.33 15.49
N ALA A 307 18.28 -35.68 15.02
CA ALA A 307 17.64 -35.05 13.86
C ALA A 307 16.71 -33.90 14.31
N ALA A 308 17.30 -32.76 14.66
CA ALA A 308 16.56 -31.54 15.01
C ALA A 308 17.40 -30.31 14.64
N ALA A 309 17.47 -29.99 13.34
CA ALA A 309 18.16 -28.82 12.82
C ALA A 309 17.15 -27.82 12.23
N HIS A 310 17.28 -26.56 12.64
CA HIS A 310 16.36 -25.47 12.31
C HIS A 310 16.18 -25.29 10.80
N ALA A 311 14.91 -25.19 10.36
CA ALA A 311 14.61 -24.57 9.08
C ALA A 311 14.97 -23.08 9.16
N SER A 312 16.01 -22.66 8.43
CA SER A 312 16.39 -21.26 8.36
C SER A 312 15.32 -20.46 7.60
N ARG A 313 14.72 -19.48 8.27
CA ARG A 313 14.02 -18.37 7.60
C ARG A 313 15.07 -17.46 6.94
N GLY A 314 15.71 -17.95 5.88
CA GLY A 314 16.49 -17.09 4.99
C GLY A 314 15.53 -16.16 4.25
N ALA A 315 15.69 -14.85 4.46
CA ALA A 315 14.94 -13.84 3.73
C ALA A 315 15.07 -14.11 2.22
N SER A 316 13.95 -14.08 1.50
CA SER A 316 13.97 -14.17 0.05
C SER A 316 14.39 -12.82 -0.52
N THR A 317 15.58 -12.79 -1.11
CA THR A 317 16.10 -11.69 -1.94
C THR A 317 15.78 -11.91 -3.42
N GLY A 318 15.99 -10.89 -4.25
CA GLY A 318 15.93 -10.98 -5.71
C GLY A 318 14.61 -11.50 -6.26
N GLN A 319 14.67 -12.25 -7.36
CA GLN A 319 13.50 -12.81 -8.07
C GLN A 319 12.65 -13.70 -7.16
N ARG A 320 13.25 -14.32 -6.12
CA ARG A 320 12.53 -15.16 -5.16
C ARG A 320 11.57 -14.36 -4.27
N LYS A 321 11.83 -13.06 -4.00
CA LYS A 321 10.86 -12.19 -3.32
C LYS A 321 9.71 -11.83 -4.26
N LEU A 322 9.99 -11.55 -5.53
CA LEU A 322 8.97 -11.22 -6.54
C LEU A 322 7.97 -12.37 -6.72
N LEU A 323 8.47 -13.61 -6.83
CA LEU A 323 7.63 -14.82 -6.84
C LEU A 323 6.76 -14.94 -5.57
N ALA A 324 7.31 -14.64 -4.39
CA ALA A 324 6.55 -14.65 -3.15
C ALA A 324 5.53 -13.49 -3.05
N MET A 325 5.77 -12.34 -3.67
CA MET A 325 4.84 -11.21 -3.76
C MET A 325 3.66 -11.52 -4.70
N LEU A 326 3.92 -12.20 -5.81
CA LEU A 326 2.90 -12.82 -6.68
C LEU A 326 1.98 -13.77 -5.89
N GLU A 327 2.53 -14.60 -5.01
CA GLU A 327 1.77 -15.55 -4.17
C GLU A 327 1.04 -14.89 -2.98
N SER A 328 1.45 -13.70 -2.53
CA SER A 328 1.00 -13.11 -1.25
C SER A 328 0.12 -11.86 -1.35
N LYS A 329 -0.40 -11.52 -2.54
CA LYS A 329 -1.23 -10.33 -2.83
C LYS A 329 -2.65 -10.37 -2.19
N LYS A 330 -2.74 -10.60 -0.87
CA LYS A 330 -3.98 -10.59 -0.07
C LYS A 330 -3.77 -10.49 1.46
N ARG A 331 -3.47 -9.28 1.97
CA ARG A 331 -3.85 -8.77 3.31
C ARG A 331 -3.38 -7.32 3.48
N GLY A 332 -4.29 -6.41 3.81
CA GLY A 332 -3.96 -5.06 4.27
C GLY A 332 -3.75 -5.02 5.78
N ALA A 333 -2.85 -4.16 6.26
CA ALA A 333 -2.66 -3.88 7.68
C ALA A 333 -3.65 -2.79 8.16
N SER A 334 -3.94 -2.77 9.46
CA SER A 334 -4.82 -1.78 10.09
C SER A 334 -4.08 -1.06 11.22
N ASN A 335 -3.74 0.20 11.02
CA ASN A 335 -3.18 1.03 12.09
C ASN A 335 -4.29 1.42 13.07
N GLN A 336 -4.01 1.29 14.37
CA GLN A 336 -4.78 1.93 15.43
C GLN A 336 -4.08 3.24 15.78
N MET A 337 -4.83 4.32 16.04
CA MET A 337 -4.25 5.58 16.50
C MET A 337 -3.87 5.44 17.98
N GLN A 338 -2.67 5.89 18.33
CA GLN A 338 -2.12 5.86 19.68
C GLN A 338 -2.34 7.22 20.38
N GLU A 339 -2.34 7.25 21.71
CA GLU A 339 -2.35 8.48 22.49
C GLU A 339 -0.91 9.03 22.65
N PRO A 340 -0.72 10.36 22.70
CA PRO A 340 0.61 10.98 22.72
C PRO A 340 1.36 10.72 24.04
N ASP A 341 2.64 10.30 23.99
CA ASP A 341 3.47 10.02 25.18
C ASP A 341 4.80 10.78 25.13
N LYS A 342 5.18 11.43 26.23
CA LYS A 342 6.45 12.17 26.38
C LYS A 342 7.67 11.32 26.01
N LYS A 343 7.60 10.00 26.17
CA LYS A 343 8.70 9.06 25.88
C LYS A 343 9.09 8.94 24.40
N ASN A 344 8.24 9.42 23.48
CA ASN A 344 8.53 9.37 22.04
C ASN A 344 9.40 10.56 21.59
N ILE A 345 9.48 11.62 22.40
CA ILE A 345 10.19 12.87 22.11
C ILE A 345 11.61 12.80 22.69
N GLU A 346 12.62 12.92 21.83
CA GLU A 346 14.03 12.90 22.26
C GLU A 346 14.44 14.23 22.92
N THR A 347 15.04 14.13 24.11
CA THR A 347 15.58 15.27 24.86
C THR A 347 16.92 15.75 24.29
N GLU A 348 17.34 16.96 24.66
CA GLU A 348 18.64 17.49 24.22
C GLU A 348 19.81 16.62 24.73
N GLU A 349 19.75 16.16 25.97
CA GLU A 349 20.79 15.31 26.57
C GLU A 349 20.90 13.95 25.88
N GLU A 350 19.77 13.33 25.55
CA GLU A 350 19.75 12.09 24.77
C GLU A 350 20.34 12.29 23.38
N MET A 351 20.06 13.41 22.71
CA MET A 351 20.65 13.74 21.42
C MET A 351 22.16 14.02 21.52
N ARG A 352 22.63 14.78 22.53
CA ARG A 352 24.07 14.97 22.82
C ARG A 352 24.78 13.63 23.00
N LYS A 353 24.18 12.73 23.79
CA LYS A 353 24.69 11.38 24.02
C LYS A 353 24.68 10.52 22.76
N ARG A 354 23.64 10.65 21.92
CA ARG A 354 23.49 9.92 20.66
C ARG A 354 24.58 10.30 19.64
N LEU A 355 24.88 11.59 19.50
CA LEU A 355 25.89 12.10 18.56
C LEU A 355 27.34 11.86 19.03
N SER A 356 27.60 11.97 20.33
CA SER A 356 28.94 11.75 20.92
C SER A 356 29.33 10.26 21.04
N GLN A 357 28.36 9.35 21.25
CA GLN A 357 28.65 7.91 21.44
C GLN A 357 28.43 7.05 20.19
N GLY A 358 27.84 7.62 19.14
CA GLY A 358 27.46 6.94 17.90
C GLY A 358 26.31 5.93 18.07
N VAL A 359 25.46 5.84 17.06
CA VAL A 359 24.36 4.85 17.01
C VAL A 359 24.85 3.55 16.39
N GLU A 360 24.38 2.40 16.88
CA GLU A 360 24.66 1.10 16.26
C GLU A 360 23.98 1.02 14.88
N LYS A 361 24.78 0.65 13.88
CA LYS A 361 24.37 0.68 12.46
C LYS A 361 23.41 -0.45 12.16
N ASN A 362 22.27 -0.12 11.54
CA ASN A 362 21.34 -1.13 11.07
C ASN A 362 21.89 -1.75 9.78
N TYR A 363 21.89 -3.08 9.75
CA TYR A 363 22.33 -3.91 8.63
C TYR A 363 21.33 -5.04 8.32
N GLU A 364 20.08 -4.97 8.79
CA GLU A 364 19.08 -6.03 8.60
C GLU A 364 18.75 -6.29 7.12
N ASP A 365 18.70 -5.23 6.29
CA ASP A 365 18.51 -5.31 4.84
C ASP A 365 19.83 -5.34 4.04
N ALA A 366 20.98 -5.37 4.70
CA ALA A 366 22.29 -5.41 4.04
C ALA A 366 22.61 -6.81 3.50
N TRP A 367 22.91 -6.91 2.20
CA TRP A 367 23.19 -8.18 1.53
C TRP A 367 24.50 -8.16 0.73
N GLY A 368 25.20 -9.30 0.68
CA GLY A 368 26.46 -9.46 -0.05
C GLY A 368 27.71 -9.19 0.80
N LEU A 369 28.85 -8.96 0.13
CA LEU A 369 30.14 -8.76 0.79
C LEU A 369 30.38 -7.27 1.11
N GLN A 370 30.42 -6.95 2.41
CA GLN A 370 30.90 -5.67 2.91
C GLN A 370 32.42 -5.72 3.10
N LEU A 371 33.14 -4.78 2.50
CA LEU A 371 34.59 -4.63 2.70
C LEU A 371 34.85 -3.59 3.80
N VAL A 372 35.64 -3.97 4.81
CA VAL A 372 35.93 -3.19 6.02
C VAL A 372 37.43 -2.94 6.13
N GLY A 373 37.85 -1.81 6.69
CA GLY A 373 39.25 -1.37 6.69
C GLY A 373 39.66 -0.63 5.40
N THR A 374 38.70 0.04 4.75
CA THR A 374 38.96 0.95 3.63
C THR A 374 38.72 2.41 4.07
N ILE A 375 39.15 3.38 3.26
CA ILE A 375 38.88 4.81 3.50
C ILE A 375 37.36 5.08 3.57
N GLU A 376 36.58 4.34 2.78
CA GLU A 376 35.12 4.47 2.67
C GLU A 376 34.38 3.73 3.80
N ASN A 377 34.94 2.60 4.27
CA ASN A 377 34.45 1.83 5.41
C ASN A 377 35.61 1.56 6.40
N PRO A 378 35.92 2.50 7.31
CA PRO A 378 36.87 2.29 8.39
C PRO A 378 36.48 1.11 9.29
N LEU A 379 37.46 0.52 9.97
CA LEU A 379 37.21 -0.58 10.93
C LEU A 379 36.53 -0.07 12.21
N GLU A 380 36.92 1.12 12.66
CA GLU A 380 36.45 1.75 13.90
C GLU A 380 34.96 2.11 13.82
N THR A 381 34.52 2.69 12.69
CA THR A 381 33.11 3.03 12.42
C THR A 381 32.33 1.87 11.78
N HIS A 382 32.81 0.62 11.85
CA HIS A 382 32.08 -0.50 11.23
C HIS A 382 30.74 -0.79 11.94
N LYS A 383 30.74 -0.80 13.27
CA LYS A 383 29.58 -1.16 14.10
C LYS A 383 28.69 0.02 14.48
N ARG A 384 29.26 1.22 14.58
CA ARG A 384 28.57 2.45 14.97
C ARG A 384 28.82 3.56 13.96
N THR A 385 27.93 4.55 13.93
CA THR A 385 28.19 5.82 13.23
C THR A 385 29.44 6.49 13.81
N ALA A 386 30.09 7.36 13.02
CA ALA A 386 31.18 8.16 13.55
C ALA A 386 30.69 9.00 14.73
N PRO A 387 31.43 9.07 15.85
CA PRO A 387 31.14 10.03 16.91
C PRO A 387 31.48 11.44 16.40
N MET A 388 30.65 12.42 16.76
CA MET A 388 30.89 13.83 16.41
C MET A 388 31.67 14.52 17.53
N THR A 389 32.40 15.59 17.20
CA THR A 389 33.11 16.40 18.22
C THR A 389 32.12 17.29 18.98
N ASP A 390 32.46 17.67 20.23
CA ASP A 390 31.57 18.46 21.08
C ASP A 390 31.21 19.83 20.44
N ASP A 391 32.16 20.45 19.72
CA ASP A 391 31.95 21.71 18.98
C ASP A 391 30.90 21.56 17.85
N GLU A 392 30.98 20.46 17.08
CA GLU A 392 30.01 20.14 16.02
C GLU A 392 28.63 19.81 16.61
N ILE A 393 28.61 19.09 17.75
CA ILE A 393 27.38 18.74 18.47
C ILE A 393 26.68 20.01 18.98
N GLU A 394 27.41 21.00 19.50
CA GLU A 394 26.81 22.25 19.96
C GLU A 394 26.21 23.08 18.81
N SER A 395 26.90 23.16 17.66
CA SER A 395 26.34 23.82 16.46
C SER A 395 25.06 23.13 15.97
N ILE A 396 25.10 21.81 15.79
CA ILE A 396 23.95 21.03 15.31
C ILE A 396 22.76 21.12 16.27
N ILE A 397 22.99 21.15 17.58
CA ILE A 397 21.89 21.29 18.56
C ILE A 397 21.27 22.69 18.54
N LYS A 398 22.08 23.73 18.35
CA LYS A 398 21.60 25.10 18.14
C LYS A 398 20.77 25.21 16.85
N GLU A 399 21.23 24.59 15.77
CA GLU A 399 20.51 24.50 14.49
C GLU A 399 19.20 23.70 14.64
N ILE A 400 19.20 22.60 15.39
CA ILE A 400 18.00 21.79 15.65
C ILE A 400 16.97 22.50 16.52
N LYS A 401 17.39 23.33 17.50
CA LYS A 401 16.49 24.23 18.23
C LYS A 401 15.76 25.18 17.27
N GLU A 402 16.46 25.70 16.27
CA GLU A 402 15.86 26.56 15.24
C GLU A 402 14.95 25.77 14.28
N ILE A 403 15.39 24.60 13.78
CA ILE A 403 14.57 23.72 12.92
C ILE A 403 13.27 23.31 13.63
N LYS A 404 13.29 23.02 14.93
CA LYS A 404 12.10 22.72 15.73
C LYS A 404 11.10 23.90 15.77
N LEU A 405 11.60 25.13 15.89
CA LEU A 405 10.77 26.35 15.81
C LEU A 405 10.23 26.61 14.39
N LEU A 406 11.04 26.36 13.35
CA LEU A 406 10.62 26.48 11.94
C LEU A 406 9.56 25.43 11.58
N LEU A 407 9.75 24.17 12.02
CA LEU A 407 8.79 23.06 11.90
C LEU A 407 7.47 23.41 12.58
N PHE A 408 7.50 23.91 13.81
CA PHE A 408 6.30 24.37 14.52
C PHE A 408 5.59 25.51 13.77
N SER A 409 6.35 26.47 13.23
CA SER A 409 5.81 27.57 12.42
C SER A 409 5.20 27.08 11.10
N ARG A 410 5.77 26.05 10.47
CA ARG A 410 5.20 25.36 9.29
C ARG A 410 3.91 24.61 9.61
N LEU A 411 3.82 23.96 10.77
CA LEU A 411 2.58 23.32 11.24
C LEU A 411 1.45 24.35 11.49
N LEU A 412 1.81 25.54 12.00
CA LEU A 412 0.86 26.65 12.18
C LEU A 412 0.40 27.28 10.86
N LEU A 413 1.28 27.41 9.84
CA LEU A 413 0.88 27.79 8.48
C LEU A 413 -0.19 26.83 7.90
N ALA A 414 -0.09 25.54 8.20
CA ALA A 414 -1.00 24.52 7.72
C ALA A 414 -2.36 24.49 8.47
N GLN A 415 -2.52 25.23 9.57
CA GLN A 415 -3.72 25.18 10.43
C GLN A 415 -4.43 26.54 10.48
N ALA A 416 -5.41 26.71 9.58
CA ALA A 416 -6.12 27.98 9.37
C ALA A 416 -6.89 28.51 10.61
N SER A 417 -7.23 27.66 11.59
CA SER A 417 -7.81 28.10 12.87
C SER A 417 -6.79 28.85 13.74
N LEU A 418 -5.53 28.41 13.73
CA LEU A 418 -4.47 28.93 14.59
C LEU A 418 -3.68 30.10 13.99
N LEU A 419 -3.60 30.13 12.65
CA LEU A 419 -2.85 31.17 11.92
C LEU A 419 -3.18 32.61 12.36
N PRO A 420 -4.44 33.03 12.62
CA PRO A 420 -4.76 34.39 13.06
C PRO A 420 -4.25 34.76 14.46
N GLY A 421 -4.01 33.78 15.34
CA GLY A 421 -3.35 33.98 16.64
C GLY A 421 -1.83 33.97 16.48
N ALA A 422 -1.31 33.00 15.74
CA ALA A 422 0.12 32.82 15.49
C ALA A 422 0.77 34.02 14.75
N LEU A 423 0.01 34.72 13.90
CA LEU A 423 0.43 35.97 13.24
C LEU A 423 0.46 37.20 14.17
N LYS A 424 -0.27 37.17 15.30
CA LYS A 424 -0.29 38.25 16.31
C LYS A 424 0.75 38.04 17.39
N ALA A 425 1.16 36.79 17.61
CA ALA A 425 2.07 36.41 18.68
C ALA A 425 3.53 36.74 18.33
N ASN A 426 4.17 37.55 19.18
CA ASN A 426 5.60 37.89 19.04
C ASN A 426 6.55 36.74 19.48
N SER A 427 6.02 35.67 20.09
CA SER A 427 6.77 34.49 20.50
C SER A 427 5.87 33.25 20.54
N VAL A 428 6.46 32.05 20.52
CA VAL A 428 5.72 30.79 20.74
C VAL A 428 5.07 30.76 22.12
N SER A 429 5.71 31.31 23.16
CA SER A 429 5.12 31.41 24.49
C SER A 429 3.87 32.31 24.53
N ALA A 430 3.89 33.46 23.85
CA ALA A 430 2.72 34.33 23.73
C ALA A 430 1.57 33.67 22.96
N PHE A 431 1.88 32.87 21.94
CA PHE A 431 0.88 32.09 21.20
C PHE A 431 0.22 31.00 22.05
N LEU A 432 1.01 30.22 22.80
CA LEU A 432 0.48 29.14 23.64
C LEU A 432 -0.38 29.68 24.80
N SER A 433 -0.11 30.90 25.26
CA SER A 433 -0.93 31.62 26.25
C SER A 433 -2.17 32.34 25.68
N ASP A 434 -2.40 32.36 24.35
CA ASP A 434 -3.56 33.03 23.76
C ASP A 434 -4.86 32.23 24.03
N ALA A 435 -5.83 32.88 24.67
CA ALA A 435 -7.14 32.31 24.96
C ALA A 435 -7.96 31.95 23.71
N ALA A 436 -7.63 32.51 22.54
CA ALA A 436 -8.25 32.16 21.25
C ALA A 436 -7.83 30.77 20.74
N VAL A 437 -6.76 30.17 21.28
CA VAL A 437 -6.29 28.81 20.96
C VAL A 437 -7.06 27.80 21.82
N THR A 438 -7.73 26.81 21.22
CA THR A 438 -8.55 25.83 21.96
C THR A 438 -7.75 24.63 22.49
N GLU A 439 -8.28 23.92 23.50
CA GLU A 439 -7.72 22.62 23.94
C GLU A 439 -7.65 21.61 22.78
N ALA A 440 -8.66 21.61 21.91
CA ALA A 440 -8.74 20.71 20.76
C ALA A 440 -7.65 21.02 19.71
N ASP A 441 -7.40 22.30 19.41
CA ASP A 441 -6.31 22.71 18.53
C ASP A 441 -4.94 22.37 19.13
N LEU A 442 -4.73 22.58 20.44
CA LEU A 442 -3.48 22.23 21.13
C LEU A 442 -3.21 20.72 21.07
N ARG A 443 -4.23 19.89 21.32
CA ARG A 443 -4.14 18.43 21.23
C ARG A 443 -3.79 17.97 19.80
N ASP A 444 -4.43 18.54 18.78
CA ASP A 444 -4.12 18.21 17.38
C ASP A 444 -2.75 18.76 16.93
N LEU A 445 -2.27 19.85 17.54
CA LEU A 445 -0.93 20.37 17.34
C LEU A 445 0.14 19.47 18.00
N CYS A 446 -0.10 18.98 19.23
CA CYS A 446 0.78 18.00 19.90
C CYS A 446 0.99 16.75 19.03
N LEU A 447 -0.08 16.16 18.49
CA LEU A 447 0.01 14.97 17.63
C LEU A 447 0.89 15.21 16.39
N LYS A 448 0.75 16.37 15.73
CA LYS A 448 1.58 16.75 14.56
C LYS A 448 3.02 17.09 14.92
N VAL A 449 3.27 17.43 16.19
CA VAL A 449 4.58 17.82 16.72
C VAL A 449 5.36 16.58 17.20
N GLU A 450 4.68 15.56 17.71
CA GLU A 450 5.25 14.26 18.10
C GLU A 450 5.60 13.41 16.87
N GLU A 451 4.69 13.29 15.89
CA GLU A 451 4.92 12.59 14.61
C GLU A 451 4.86 13.56 13.41
N PRO A 452 5.83 14.47 13.24
CA PRO A 452 5.85 15.38 12.10
C PRO A 452 6.18 14.62 10.81
N THR A 453 5.32 14.74 9.80
CA THR A 453 5.55 14.14 8.48
C THR A 453 6.89 14.59 7.89
N LEU A 454 7.67 13.64 7.35
CA LEU A 454 9.03 13.87 6.86
C LEU A 454 9.18 15.06 5.89
N GLN A 455 8.16 15.33 5.05
CA GLN A 455 8.14 16.50 4.16
C GLN A 455 8.23 17.83 4.94
N VAL A 456 7.56 17.95 6.09
CA VAL A 456 7.60 19.15 6.94
C VAL A 456 8.94 19.28 7.66
N ILE A 457 9.56 18.16 8.07
CA ILE A 457 10.94 18.16 8.60
C ILE A 457 11.90 18.67 7.52
N ARG A 458 11.80 18.14 6.30
CA ARG A 458 12.64 18.57 5.17
C ARG A 458 12.44 20.04 4.82
N ASP A 459 11.20 20.53 4.79
CA ASP A 459 10.92 21.95 4.51
C ASP A 459 11.47 22.87 5.62
N ALA A 460 11.42 22.46 6.90
CA ALA A 460 12.01 23.21 8.00
C ALA A 460 13.55 23.24 7.97
N CYS A 461 14.21 22.12 7.63
CA CYS A 461 15.66 22.10 7.38
C CYS A 461 16.05 22.95 6.16
N ALA A 462 15.21 22.99 5.12
CA ALA A 462 15.43 23.84 3.94
C ALA A 462 15.21 25.34 4.23
N ASP A 463 14.27 25.69 5.11
CA ASP A 463 14.08 27.07 5.57
C ASP A 463 15.29 27.59 6.36
N LEU A 464 15.88 26.76 7.25
CA LEU A 464 17.14 27.09 7.93
C LEU A 464 18.26 27.36 6.91
N ALA A 465 18.42 26.46 5.93
CA ALA A 465 19.47 26.59 4.91
C ALA A 465 19.28 27.82 4.00
N ARG A 466 18.04 28.30 3.80
CA ARG A 466 17.73 29.48 2.97
C ARG A 466 18.00 30.80 3.69
N ASN A 467 17.85 30.86 5.01
CA ASN A 467 17.94 32.10 5.80
C ASN A 467 17.07 33.24 5.19
N ASP A 468 17.58 34.47 5.22
CA ASP A 468 16.92 35.65 4.68
C ASP A 468 17.05 35.80 3.15
N GLU A 469 17.79 34.93 2.46
CA GLU A 469 18.00 35.06 1.00
C GLU A 469 16.66 34.95 0.24
N VAL A 470 16.44 35.89 -0.67
CA VAL A 470 15.34 35.79 -1.63
C VAL A 470 15.70 34.70 -2.62
N GLU A 471 14.83 33.71 -2.81
CA GLU A 471 14.90 32.86 -3.98
C GLU A 471 14.51 33.66 -5.21
N GLU A 472 15.51 34.33 -5.80
CA GLU A 472 15.48 34.76 -7.19
C GLU A 472 14.92 33.60 -8.03
N ASP A 473 13.89 33.91 -8.83
CA ASP A 473 13.43 33.04 -9.90
C ASP A 473 14.46 33.08 -11.03
N ASP A 474 15.65 32.52 -10.76
CA ASP A 474 16.66 32.24 -11.79
C ASP A 474 15.99 31.33 -12.82
N PRO A 475 15.79 31.78 -14.07
CA PRO A 475 15.14 30.97 -15.09
C PRO A 475 15.92 29.67 -15.32
N ASN A 476 17.23 29.64 -15.03
CA ASN A 476 18.08 28.47 -15.19
C ASN A 476 17.87 27.41 -14.08
N ILE A 477 17.21 27.74 -12.97
CA ILE A 477 16.72 26.72 -12.01
C ILE A 477 15.50 25.98 -12.59
N SER A 478 14.78 26.58 -13.55
CA SER A 478 13.75 25.88 -14.34
C SER A 478 14.30 25.10 -15.55
N GLU A 479 15.61 25.24 -15.86
CA GLU A 479 16.30 24.49 -16.92
C GLU A 479 16.73 23.07 -16.50
N ASP A 480 16.23 22.54 -15.37
CA ASP A 480 16.48 21.17 -14.90
C ASP A 480 15.68 20.13 -15.72
N ASP A 481 16.03 20.04 -17.02
CA ASP A 481 16.04 18.83 -17.84
C ASP A 481 14.68 18.19 -18.20
N ASP A 482 13.58 18.93 -18.09
CA ASP A 482 12.29 18.58 -18.76
C ASP A 482 12.21 19.12 -20.22
N GLY A 483 13.21 19.92 -20.63
CA GLY A 483 13.36 20.53 -21.96
C GLY A 483 14.10 19.66 -23.00
N ASP A 484 15.03 18.79 -22.56
CA ASP A 484 15.83 17.90 -23.43
C ASP A 484 14.99 16.80 -24.13
N GLU A 485 13.80 16.50 -23.60
CA GLU A 485 12.91 15.47 -24.15
C GLU A 485 11.99 16.00 -25.27
N THR A 486 12.46 15.97 -26.52
CA THR A 486 11.64 16.27 -27.70
C THR A 486 10.46 15.29 -27.81
N PHE A 487 9.35 15.71 -28.42
CA PHE A 487 8.26 14.80 -28.78
C PHE A 487 8.74 13.65 -29.70
N ALA A 488 9.72 13.92 -30.55
CA ALA A 488 10.39 12.91 -31.36
C ALA A 488 11.08 11.82 -30.51
N ASP A 489 11.78 12.19 -29.43
CA ASP A 489 12.50 11.23 -28.58
C ASP A 489 11.54 10.31 -27.81
N MET A 490 10.39 10.83 -27.37
CA MET A 490 9.35 10.01 -26.74
C MET A 490 8.69 9.06 -27.75
N LEU A 491 8.43 9.51 -28.99
CA LEU A 491 7.93 8.62 -30.06
C LEU A 491 8.94 7.53 -30.44
N CYS A 492 10.22 7.88 -30.56
CA CYS A 492 11.28 6.93 -30.90
C CYS A 492 11.50 5.87 -29.81
N ASP A 493 11.42 6.25 -28.53
CA ASP A 493 11.51 5.28 -27.43
C ASP A 493 10.24 4.44 -27.28
N ASP A 494 9.04 4.99 -27.51
CA ASP A 494 7.80 4.21 -27.49
C ASP A 494 7.77 3.16 -28.63
N MET A 495 8.14 3.56 -29.85
CA MET A 495 8.34 2.62 -30.97
C MET A 495 9.38 1.52 -30.68
N ARG A 496 10.23 1.70 -29.67
CA ARG A 496 11.30 0.78 -29.28
C ARG A 496 11.00 -0.05 -28.03
N PHE A 497 10.16 0.45 -27.13
CA PHE A 497 9.91 -0.13 -25.81
C PHE A 497 8.42 -0.30 -25.48
N SER A 498 7.50 -0.07 -26.43
CA SER A 498 6.05 -0.28 -26.27
C SER A 498 5.69 -1.68 -25.75
N HIS A 499 6.45 -2.72 -26.13
CA HIS A 499 6.28 -4.08 -25.61
C HIS A 499 6.55 -4.24 -24.08
N LEU A 500 7.10 -3.22 -23.42
CA LEU A 500 7.32 -3.18 -21.95
C LEU A 500 6.23 -2.40 -21.20
N HIS A 501 5.39 -1.65 -21.91
CA HIS A 501 4.47 -0.67 -21.36
C HIS A 501 3.00 -1.05 -21.65
N SER A 502 2.06 -0.47 -20.89
CA SER A 502 0.63 -0.57 -21.21
C SER A 502 0.31 0.23 -22.47
N GLU A 503 -0.69 -0.20 -23.25
CA GLU A 503 -1.07 0.41 -24.53
C GLU A 503 -1.35 1.93 -24.42
N ASP A 504 -1.87 2.38 -23.27
CA ASP A 504 -2.16 3.80 -23.00
C ASP A 504 -0.95 4.64 -22.53
N TRP A 505 0.22 4.05 -22.22
CA TRP A 505 1.34 4.72 -21.54
C TRP A 505 1.82 6.00 -22.23
N LEU A 506 1.97 5.97 -23.56
CA LEU A 506 2.37 7.14 -24.34
C LEU A 506 1.31 8.25 -24.25
N SER A 507 0.03 7.88 -24.24
CA SER A 507 -1.08 8.83 -24.15
C SER A 507 -1.17 9.46 -22.76
N GLU A 508 -1.00 8.67 -21.69
CA GLU A 508 -0.93 9.16 -20.31
C GLU A 508 0.27 10.10 -20.12
N ARG A 509 1.44 9.71 -20.65
CA ARG A 509 2.66 10.54 -20.69
C ARG A 509 2.43 11.86 -21.40
N PHE A 510 1.82 11.83 -22.59
CA PHE A 510 1.55 13.02 -23.37
C PHE A 510 0.53 13.92 -22.66
N ILE A 511 -0.54 13.36 -22.11
CA ILE A 511 -1.53 14.07 -21.31
C ILE A 511 -0.89 14.68 -20.04
N ALA A 512 0.04 13.99 -19.39
CA ALA A 512 0.78 14.50 -18.23
C ALA A 512 1.75 15.64 -18.62
N LYS A 513 2.50 15.49 -19.72
CA LYS A 513 3.41 16.53 -20.23
C LYS A 513 2.61 17.77 -20.69
N VAL A 514 1.49 17.60 -21.38
CA VAL A 514 0.57 18.69 -21.74
C VAL A 514 -0.04 19.36 -20.50
N LYS A 515 -0.51 18.59 -19.50
CA LYS A 515 -1.02 19.16 -18.22
C LYS A 515 0.03 19.97 -17.46
N ARG A 516 1.33 19.63 -17.59
CA ARG A 516 2.45 20.44 -17.05
C ARG A 516 2.77 21.64 -17.95
N GLN A 517 2.81 21.46 -19.26
CA GLN A 517 3.23 22.47 -20.23
C GLN A 517 2.14 23.50 -20.58
N THR A 518 0.85 23.24 -20.33
CA THR A 518 -0.18 24.28 -20.46
C THR A 518 0.10 25.42 -19.48
N PRO A 519 0.48 26.62 -19.95
CA PRO A 519 0.83 27.71 -19.06
C PRO A 519 -0.48 28.33 -18.56
N LYS A 520 -1.07 27.72 -17.52
CA LYS A 520 -1.96 28.47 -16.65
C LYS A 520 -1.12 29.63 -16.11
N LYS A 521 -1.43 30.85 -16.58
CA LYS A 521 -1.11 32.10 -15.88
C LYS A 521 -1.85 32.11 -14.54
N LYS A 522 -1.45 31.22 -13.63
CA LYS A 522 -1.48 31.53 -12.21
C LYS A 522 -0.59 32.76 -12.08
N CYS A 523 -1.11 33.83 -11.51
CA CYS A 523 -0.26 34.54 -10.56
C CYS A 523 0.11 33.47 -9.53
N SER A 524 1.39 33.11 -9.43
CA SER A 524 1.89 32.51 -8.20
C SER A 524 1.45 33.45 -7.06
N PRO A 525 0.96 32.94 -5.92
CA PRO A 525 0.81 33.80 -4.75
C PRO A 525 2.17 34.47 -4.51
N PRO A 526 2.22 35.79 -4.26
CA PRO A 526 3.49 36.48 -4.17
C PRO A 526 4.37 35.78 -3.12
N LYS A 527 5.64 35.55 -3.45
CA LYS A 527 6.61 34.98 -2.50
C LYS A 527 6.78 35.98 -1.37
N THR A 528 6.12 35.74 -0.24
CA THR A 528 6.13 36.64 0.91
C THR A 528 6.65 35.91 2.13
N LYS A 529 7.59 36.53 2.84
CA LYS A 529 7.91 36.17 4.21
C LYS A 529 6.72 36.51 5.11
N VAL A 530 6.46 35.64 6.06
CA VAL A 530 5.37 35.72 7.04
C VAL A 530 5.99 35.53 8.42
N THR A 531 5.75 36.46 9.34
CA THR A 531 6.21 36.34 10.73
C THR A 531 5.16 35.60 11.55
N ILE A 532 5.56 34.50 12.18
CA ILE A 532 4.69 33.60 12.94
C ILE A 532 5.39 33.30 14.26
N CYS A 533 4.74 33.58 15.39
CA CYS A 533 5.30 33.32 16.72
C CYS A 533 6.72 33.91 16.92
N GLY A 534 7.01 35.06 16.28
CA GLY A 534 8.32 35.72 16.27
C GLY A 534 9.35 35.21 15.25
N LYS A 535 9.07 34.15 14.47
CA LYS A 535 9.95 33.63 13.41
C LYS A 535 9.45 34.00 12.02
N THR A 536 10.34 34.47 11.15
CA THR A 536 10.07 34.77 9.74
C THR A 536 10.26 33.53 8.87
N ILE A 537 9.20 33.05 8.21
CA ILE A 537 9.28 31.93 7.25
C ILE A 537 8.61 32.28 5.92
N TRP A 538 8.97 31.57 4.86
CA TRP A 538 8.38 31.78 3.53
C TRP A 538 7.02 31.09 3.40
N ASN A 539 6.05 31.76 2.77
CA ASN A 539 4.72 31.19 2.50
C ASN A 539 4.73 29.97 1.56
N HIS A 540 5.83 29.71 0.86
CA HIS A 540 6.08 28.52 0.04
C HIS A 540 7.20 27.65 0.62
N THR A 541 7.21 26.37 0.25
CA THR A 541 8.26 25.38 0.57
C THR A 541 9.52 25.60 -0.28
N SER A 542 10.52 24.71 -0.17
CA SER A 542 11.71 24.79 -1.03
C SER A 542 11.63 23.92 -2.29
N GLU A 543 11.97 24.56 -3.40
CA GLU A 543 12.12 23.96 -4.74
C GLU A 543 13.60 23.79 -5.10
N LYS A 544 14.52 24.55 -4.48
CA LYS A 544 15.97 24.34 -4.56
C LYS A 544 16.37 22.98 -3.96
N ALA A 545 17.52 22.46 -4.39
CA ALA A 545 18.17 21.32 -3.73
C ALA A 545 18.48 21.66 -2.26
N MET A 546 18.22 20.73 -1.34
CA MET A 546 18.67 20.86 0.05
C MET A 546 20.21 20.80 0.11
N SER A 547 20.80 21.62 0.97
CA SER A 547 22.25 21.63 1.22
C SER A 547 22.71 20.33 1.89
N ARG A 548 24.02 20.06 1.81
CA ARG A 548 24.66 18.96 2.54
C ARG A 548 24.33 19.00 4.03
N ASP A 549 24.35 20.20 4.61
CA ASP A 549 24.15 20.40 6.05
C ASP A 549 22.65 20.31 6.40
N GLY A 550 21.76 20.77 5.50
CA GLY A 550 20.31 20.52 5.60
C GLY A 550 19.96 19.03 5.66
N TRP A 551 20.63 18.19 4.85
CA TRP A 551 20.50 16.74 4.93
C TRP A 551 21.12 16.15 6.20
N LEU A 552 22.19 16.77 6.74
CA LEU A 552 22.76 16.37 8.02
C LEU A 552 21.77 16.60 9.17
N GLN A 553 21.22 17.81 9.29
CA GLN A 553 20.22 18.12 10.33
C GLN A 553 18.95 17.28 10.15
N PHE A 554 18.50 17.05 8.91
CA PHE A 554 17.39 16.13 8.61
C PHE A 554 17.70 14.71 9.13
N SER A 555 18.90 14.17 8.86
CA SER A 555 19.31 12.83 9.31
C SER A 555 19.43 12.70 10.84
N VAL A 556 19.68 13.81 11.55
CA VAL A 556 19.71 13.84 13.02
C VAL A 556 18.30 13.94 13.60
N VAL A 557 17.42 14.76 13.04
CA VAL A 557 16.03 14.94 13.51
C VAL A 557 15.15 13.74 13.17
N ALA A 558 15.17 13.29 11.91
CA ALA A 558 14.41 12.13 11.43
C ALA A 558 15.20 10.82 11.64
N LYS A 559 15.70 10.58 12.86
CA LYS A 559 16.69 9.54 13.20
C LYS A 559 16.32 8.11 12.76
N ASP A 560 15.03 7.78 12.73
CA ASP A 560 14.50 6.46 12.39
C ASP A 560 14.12 6.31 10.88
N CYS A 561 14.24 7.38 10.08
CA CYS A 561 13.88 7.41 8.67
C CYS A 561 14.73 6.44 7.81
N SER A 562 14.10 5.66 6.92
CA SER A 562 14.83 4.92 5.88
C SER A 562 15.37 5.86 4.81
N LEU A 563 16.45 5.47 4.12
CA LEU A 563 16.99 6.32 3.05
C LEU A 563 16.05 6.38 1.84
N GLU A 564 15.27 5.33 1.56
CA GLU A 564 14.24 5.35 0.51
C GLU A 564 13.22 6.47 0.74
N ALA A 565 12.75 6.63 1.99
CA ALA A 565 11.83 7.70 2.36
C ALA A 565 12.48 9.08 2.25
N ALA A 566 13.79 9.23 2.52
CA ALA A 566 14.53 10.46 2.28
C ALA A 566 14.69 10.76 0.78
N VAL A 567 15.02 9.74 -0.03
CA VAL A 567 15.17 9.79 -1.49
C VAL A 567 13.88 10.24 -2.18
N GLN A 568 12.72 9.77 -1.72
CA GLN A 568 11.41 10.20 -2.23
C GLN A 568 11.12 11.70 -2.04
N LEU A 569 11.83 12.37 -1.13
CA LEU A 569 11.61 13.80 -0.83
C LEU A 569 12.47 14.74 -1.69
N CYS A 570 13.52 14.25 -2.35
CA CYS A 570 14.41 15.05 -3.20
C CYS A 570 13.62 15.76 -4.32
N ARG A 571 13.90 17.05 -4.57
CA ARG A 571 13.26 17.82 -5.67
C ARG A 571 13.87 17.53 -7.03
N ASN A 572 15.19 17.34 -7.09
CA ASN A 572 15.95 17.21 -8.32
C ASN A 572 16.96 16.06 -8.30
N TRP A 573 17.44 15.66 -9.48
CA TRP A 573 18.37 14.54 -9.63
C TRP A 573 19.72 14.82 -8.98
N LYS A 574 20.18 16.08 -8.98
CA LYS A 574 21.45 16.48 -8.38
C LYS A 574 21.45 16.17 -6.88
N GLU A 575 20.44 16.66 -6.17
CA GLU A 575 20.19 16.40 -4.75
C GLU A 575 20.15 14.89 -4.44
N PHE A 576 19.41 14.11 -5.23
CA PHE A 576 19.39 12.65 -5.10
C PHE A 576 20.79 12.02 -5.24
N SER A 577 21.57 12.43 -6.25
CA SER A 577 22.90 11.88 -6.50
C SER A 577 23.93 12.29 -5.44
N ASP A 578 23.82 13.51 -4.92
CA ASP A 578 24.73 14.06 -3.90
C ASP A 578 24.40 13.47 -2.51
N LEU A 579 23.12 13.30 -2.16
CA LEU A 579 22.67 12.58 -0.95
C LEU A 579 23.19 11.14 -0.94
N ASN A 580 22.99 10.38 -2.02
CA ASN A 580 23.50 9.01 -2.14
C ASN A 580 25.03 8.94 -1.97
N LEU A 581 25.76 9.88 -2.56
CA LEU A 581 27.21 9.94 -2.45
C LEU A 581 27.65 10.22 -1.00
N LEU A 582 26.99 11.14 -0.30
CA LEU A 582 27.30 11.44 1.10
C LEU A 582 27.01 10.25 2.04
N VAL A 583 25.95 9.49 1.78
CA VAL A 583 25.69 8.22 2.51
C VAL A 583 26.81 7.20 2.28
N LEU A 584 27.28 7.04 1.03
CA LEU A 584 28.39 6.13 0.71
C LEU A 584 29.70 6.44 1.45
N TRP A 585 29.93 7.71 1.79
CA TRP A 585 31.08 8.17 2.58
C TRP A 585 30.80 8.21 4.10
N GLN A 586 29.69 7.61 4.55
CA GLN A 586 29.26 7.56 5.96
C GLN A 586 29.08 8.95 6.61
N TYR A 587 28.76 9.98 5.83
CA TYR A 587 28.71 11.37 6.32
C TYR A 587 27.61 11.63 7.36
N PHE A 588 26.55 10.82 7.35
CA PHE A 588 25.36 11.03 8.18
C PHE A 588 25.31 10.10 9.40
N PRO A 589 24.92 10.59 10.60
CA PRO A 589 24.77 9.79 11.83
C PRO A 589 23.46 8.96 11.89
N ALA A 590 22.76 8.75 10.77
CA ALA A 590 21.56 7.93 10.69
C ALA A 590 21.90 6.44 10.59
N SER A 591 21.56 5.66 11.61
CA SER A 591 21.83 4.21 11.69
C SER A 591 21.11 3.41 10.60
N ASN A 592 19.88 3.78 10.25
CA ASN A 592 19.06 3.12 9.22
C ASN A 592 19.56 3.40 7.79
N TRP A 593 20.49 4.35 7.60
CA TRP A 593 21.09 4.62 6.28
C TRP A 593 22.35 3.76 6.04
N ALA A 594 22.88 3.09 7.06
CA ALA A 594 24.13 2.33 6.97
C ALA A 594 24.03 1.00 6.18
N ALA A 595 22.82 0.44 6.03
CA ALA A 595 22.58 -0.69 5.14
C ALA A 595 22.76 -0.30 3.66
N TRP A 596 22.45 0.96 3.30
CA TRP A 596 22.54 1.46 1.93
C TRP A 596 23.99 1.55 1.46
N GLY A 597 24.28 0.93 0.31
CA GLY A 597 25.66 0.90 -0.21
C GLY A 597 26.65 0.12 0.67
N SER A 598 26.19 -0.69 1.62
CA SER A 598 27.03 -1.63 2.38
C SER A 598 27.74 -2.65 1.47
N ASN A 599 27.06 -3.09 0.41
CA ASN A 599 27.55 -4.01 -0.62
C ASN A 599 28.53 -3.31 -1.57
N ARG A 600 29.75 -3.85 -1.70
CA ARG A 600 30.80 -3.27 -2.56
C ARG A 600 30.38 -3.06 -4.02
N LEU A 601 29.54 -3.94 -4.58
CA LEU A 601 29.03 -3.79 -5.95
C LEU A 601 28.20 -2.52 -6.09
N ILE A 602 27.27 -2.28 -5.16
CA ILE A 602 26.39 -1.10 -5.16
C ILE A 602 27.22 0.19 -5.08
N GLN A 603 28.24 0.23 -4.21
CA GLN A 603 29.18 1.36 -4.12
C GLN A 603 29.87 1.67 -5.46
N GLN A 604 30.29 0.64 -6.19
CA GLN A 604 31.00 0.80 -7.46
C GLN A 604 30.05 1.26 -8.58
N LEU A 605 28.83 0.73 -8.63
CA LEU A 605 27.81 1.13 -9.61
C LEU A 605 27.37 2.59 -9.37
N GLN A 606 27.09 2.96 -8.12
CA GLN A 606 26.66 4.32 -7.76
C GLN A 606 27.75 5.38 -8.07
N LYS A 607 29.03 5.07 -7.85
CA LYS A 607 30.16 5.92 -8.27
C LYS A 607 30.31 6.02 -9.80
N LEU A 608 29.88 5.01 -10.55
CA LEU A 608 29.76 5.05 -12.01
C LEU A 608 28.47 5.75 -12.47
N GLY A 609 27.66 6.31 -11.57
CA GLY A 609 26.41 7.02 -11.87
C GLY A 609 25.20 6.13 -12.16
N LEU A 610 25.28 4.83 -11.84
CA LEU A 610 24.17 3.87 -11.93
C LEU A 610 23.71 3.52 -10.50
N PHE A 611 22.45 3.79 -10.20
CA PHE A 611 21.82 3.61 -8.90
C PHE A 611 20.88 2.40 -8.97
N PRO A 612 21.35 1.17 -8.67
CA PRO A 612 20.50 -0.01 -8.70
C PRO A 612 19.52 0.00 -7.54
N TYR A 613 18.25 -0.32 -7.81
CA TYR A 613 17.22 -0.57 -6.79
C TYR A 613 16.84 -2.05 -6.70
N PHE A 614 16.99 -2.81 -7.79
CA PHE A 614 16.82 -4.26 -7.79
C PHE A 614 18.03 -4.94 -8.45
N ILE A 615 18.60 -5.94 -7.76
CA ILE A 615 19.69 -6.78 -8.27
C ILE A 615 19.40 -8.24 -7.94
N ASP A 616 19.56 -9.12 -8.91
CA ASP A 616 19.66 -10.56 -8.71
C ASP A 616 20.86 -11.10 -9.51
N LEU A 617 21.86 -11.64 -8.82
CA LEU A 617 23.03 -12.31 -9.40
C LEU A 617 23.12 -13.79 -8.98
N GLN A 618 22.04 -14.36 -8.42
CA GLN A 618 22.01 -15.73 -7.89
C GLN A 618 21.47 -16.74 -8.92
N ALA A 619 21.50 -16.41 -10.20
CA ALA A 619 20.93 -17.25 -11.25
C ALA A 619 21.53 -18.67 -11.30
N GLN A 620 22.81 -18.80 -10.98
CA GLN A 620 23.49 -20.10 -10.90
C GLN A 620 23.00 -20.98 -9.73
N GLU A 621 22.48 -20.38 -8.64
CA GLU A 621 21.89 -21.13 -7.51
C GLU A 621 20.46 -21.59 -7.80
N HIS A 622 19.74 -20.88 -8.68
CA HIS A 622 18.32 -21.13 -8.97
C HIS A 622 18.12 -21.98 -10.24
N THR A 623 19.06 -21.92 -11.19
CA THR A 623 19.06 -22.72 -12.41
C THR A 623 19.36 -24.20 -12.09
N ARG A 624 18.44 -25.11 -12.43
CA ARG A 624 18.58 -26.55 -12.17
C ARG A 624 18.04 -27.42 -13.31
N TYR A 625 18.69 -28.55 -13.56
CA TYR A 625 18.37 -29.47 -14.67
C TYR A 625 18.03 -30.87 -14.14
N ASN A 626 16.90 -31.03 -13.43
CA ASN A 626 16.50 -32.32 -12.90
C ASN A 626 15.77 -33.15 -13.98
N GLN A 627 16.33 -34.30 -14.36
CA GLN A 627 15.64 -35.26 -15.23
C GLN A 627 15.74 -36.69 -14.71
N VAL A 628 14.59 -37.27 -14.38
CA VAL A 628 14.48 -38.67 -13.98
C VAL A 628 14.46 -39.54 -15.25
N GLY A 629 15.52 -40.33 -15.43
CA GLY A 629 15.63 -41.28 -16.54
C GLY A 629 14.61 -42.42 -16.44
N GLY A 630 14.19 -42.97 -17.59
CA GLY A 630 13.19 -44.05 -17.69
C GLY A 630 13.68 -45.45 -17.26
N ARG A 631 14.59 -45.53 -16.30
CA ARG A 631 15.06 -46.76 -15.65
C ARG A 631 14.80 -46.78 -14.13
N SER A 632 14.20 -45.72 -13.57
CA SER A 632 13.74 -45.72 -12.18
C SER A 632 12.33 -46.33 -12.06
N HIS A 633 11.87 -46.58 -10.84
CA HIS A 633 10.48 -47.01 -10.58
C HIS A 633 9.41 -45.95 -10.90
N GLY A 634 9.80 -44.70 -11.17
CA GLY A 634 8.88 -43.62 -11.51
C GLY A 634 8.66 -43.49 -13.02
N ARG A 635 7.55 -42.86 -13.42
CA ARG A 635 7.39 -42.38 -14.81
C ARG A 635 8.51 -41.38 -15.11
N ARG A 636 9.09 -41.43 -16.32
CA ARG A 636 10.09 -40.45 -16.77
C ARG A 636 9.52 -39.04 -16.59
N GLN A 637 10.23 -38.19 -15.85
CA GLN A 637 9.80 -36.83 -15.56
C GLN A 637 11.00 -35.87 -15.63
N HIS A 638 10.71 -34.59 -15.80
CA HIS A 638 11.71 -33.52 -15.78
C HIS A 638 11.16 -32.31 -15.04
N ASP A 639 12.08 -31.58 -14.42
CA ASP A 639 11.90 -30.30 -13.74
C ASP A 639 13.16 -29.49 -14.04
N ILE A 640 13.07 -28.66 -15.07
CA ILE A 640 14.16 -27.78 -15.49
C ILE A 640 13.74 -26.35 -15.22
N ILE A 641 14.61 -25.60 -14.56
CA ILE A 641 14.43 -24.18 -14.26
C ILE A 641 15.69 -23.47 -14.75
N GLU A 642 15.51 -22.39 -15.49
CA GLU A 642 16.58 -21.50 -15.91
C GLU A 642 16.24 -20.08 -15.46
N THR A 643 17.22 -19.41 -14.88
CA THR A 643 17.12 -18.02 -14.45
C THR A 643 18.27 -17.20 -15.03
N ARG A 644 18.12 -15.88 -15.04
CA ARG A 644 19.13 -14.94 -15.53
C ARG A 644 19.49 -13.92 -14.46
N ASN A 645 20.77 -13.55 -14.44
CA ASN A 645 21.23 -12.41 -13.65
C ASN A 645 20.60 -11.14 -14.21
N VAL A 646 20.17 -10.22 -13.35
CA VAL A 646 19.58 -8.94 -13.74
C VAL A 646 19.98 -7.82 -12.79
N ILE A 647 20.28 -6.66 -13.36
CA ILE A 647 20.41 -5.39 -12.62
C ILE A 647 19.36 -4.42 -13.18
N VAL A 648 18.56 -3.87 -12.27
CA VAL A 648 17.60 -2.79 -12.55
C VAL A 648 18.02 -1.56 -11.75
N GLY A 649 18.10 -0.41 -12.42
CA GLY A 649 18.51 0.83 -11.75
C GLY A 649 18.07 2.11 -12.46
N HIS A 650 18.35 3.21 -11.79
CA HIS A 650 18.31 4.55 -12.38
C HIS A 650 19.72 4.98 -12.79
N MET A 651 19.84 5.90 -13.75
CA MET A 651 21.15 6.44 -14.13
C MET A 651 21.14 7.97 -14.13
N LYS A 652 22.31 8.57 -13.86
CA LYS A 652 22.49 10.01 -14.04
C LYS A 652 22.23 10.39 -15.50
N ARG A 653 21.19 11.19 -15.72
CA ARG A 653 20.76 11.64 -17.05
C ARG A 653 21.94 12.28 -17.79
N ASN A 654 21.99 12.04 -19.10
CA ASN A 654 23.06 12.44 -20.02
C ASN A 654 24.53 12.08 -19.65
N HIS A 655 24.81 11.33 -18.57
CA HIS A 655 26.19 11.06 -18.12
C HIS A 655 26.93 10.07 -19.05
N PRO A 656 28.02 10.49 -19.74
CA PRO A 656 28.63 9.72 -20.82
C PRO A 656 29.37 8.47 -20.33
N VAL A 657 29.98 8.53 -19.14
CA VAL A 657 30.67 7.38 -18.53
C VAL A 657 29.68 6.27 -18.21
N THR A 658 28.52 6.62 -17.65
CA THR A 658 27.46 5.64 -17.33
C THR A 658 26.85 5.06 -18.61
N ARG A 659 26.55 5.89 -19.62
CA ARG A 659 26.07 5.39 -20.93
C ARG A 659 27.04 4.37 -21.55
N ARG A 660 28.35 4.66 -21.56
CA ARG A 660 29.37 3.75 -22.09
C ARG A 660 29.54 2.48 -21.24
N PHE A 661 29.44 2.58 -19.92
CA PHE A 661 29.44 1.42 -19.02
C PHE A 661 28.24 0.50 -19.28
N ILE A 662 27.03 1.07 -19.36
CA ILE A 662 25.81 0.33 -19.69
C ILE A 662 25.94 -0.38 -21.05
N GLN A 663 26.48 0.30 -22.08
CA GLN A 663 26.73 -0.32 -23.39
C GLN A 663 27.60 -1.58 -23.30
N TYR A 664 28.68 -1.56 -22.50
CA TYR A 664 29.51 -2.76 -22.27
C TYR A 664 28.77 -3.90 -21.55
N LEU A 665 27.76 -3.59 -20.72
CA LEU A 665 26.90 -4.61 -20.11
C LEU A 665 25.87 -5.17 -21.10
N ILE A 666 25.25 -4.32 -21.94
CA ILE A 666 24.32 -4.78 -23.01
C ILE A 666 25.02 -5.76 -23.95
N MET A 667 26.29 -5.53 -24.28
CA MET A 667 27.11 -6.46 -25.09
C MET A 667 27.33 -7.84 -24.43
N ARG A 668 26.96 -8.01 -23.15
CA ARG A 668 27.04 -9.26 -22.38
C ARG A 668 25.66 -9.75 -21.91
N SER A 669 24.63 -9.52 -22.71
CA SER A 669 23.24 -9.94 -22.47
C SER A 669 23.03 -11.44 -22.19
N GLY A 670 24.00 -12.30 -22.53
CA GLY A 670 24.02 -13.72 -22.17
C GLY A 670 24.44 -13.99 -20.71
N ASP A 671 25.22 -13.09 -20.11
CA ASP A 671 25.71 -13.21 -18.72
C ASP A 671 24.86 -12.41 -17.73
N LEU A 672 24.33 -11.25 -18.18
CA LEU A 672 23.62 -10.26 -17.37
C LEU A 672 22.59 -9.50 -18.20
N LEU A 673 21.35 -9.46 -17.71
CA LEU A 673 20.33 -8.53 -18.19
C LEU A 673 20.48 -7.17 -17.48
N VAL A 674 20.33 -6.07 -18.22
CA VAL A 674 20.37 -4.71 -17.66
C VAL A 674 19.14 -3.94 -18.11
N LEU A 675 18.43 -3.40 -17.13
CA LEU A 675 17.28 -2.51 -17.29
C LEU A 675 17.59 -1.18 -16.60
N VAL A 676 17.43 -0.07 -17.31
CA VAL A 676 17.68 1.28 -16.79
C VAL A 676 16.47 2.15 -17.05
N ARG A 677 15.92 2.75 -15.99
CA ARG A 677 14.75 3.64 -16.05
C ARG A 677 15.06 5.00 -15.44
N ASP A 678 14.51 6.08 -16.00
CA ASP A 678 14.59 7.42 -15.40
C ASP A 678 13.85 7.48 -14.06
N GLY A 679 14.51 7.96 -12.99
CA GLY A 679 13.91 8.00 -11.65
C GLY A 679 12.77 9.02 -11.51
N LYS A 680 12.80 10.14 -12.25
CA LYS A 680 11.78 11.20 -12.17
C LYS A 680 10.49 10.84 -12.91
N THR A 681 10.55 9.95 -13.91
CA THR A 681 9.43 9.70 -14.83
C THR A 681 9.12 8.22 -15.12
N GLY A 682 10.01 7.28 -14.77
CA GLY A 682 9.88 5.86 -15.08
C GLY A 682 10.18 5.45 -16.53
N ARG A 683 10.66 6.37 -17.39
CA ARG A 683 11.00 6.13 -18.82
C ARG A 683 12.05 5.03 -18.93
N VAL A 684 11.85 4.04 -19.79
CA VAL A 684 12.92 3.07 -20.13
C VAL A 684 13.99 3.76 -20.96
N ILE A 685 15.22 3.81 -20.44
CA ILE A 685 16.43 4.33 -21.11
C ILE A 685 17.19 3.18 -21.78
N THR A 686 17.11 1.99 -21.23
CA THR A 686 17.74 0.76 -21.72
C THR A 686 16.97 -0.44 -21.20
N ALA A 687 16.72 -1.43 -22.05
CA ALA A 687 16.20 -2.74 -21.69
C ALA A 687 16.94 -3.84 -22.47
N PRO A 688 16.81 -5.12 -22.08
CA PRO A 688 17.24 -6.24 -22.90
C PRO A 688 16.46 -6.31 -24.23
N PRO A 689 16.97 -7.01 -25.25
CA PRO A 689 16.20 -7.34 -26.46
C PRO A 689 14.94 -8.17 -26.14
N GLU A 690 13.91 -8.07 -26.99
CA GLU A 690 12.62 -8.77 -26.85
C GLU A 690 12.76 -10.28 -26.62
N GLU A 691 13.63 -10.95 -27.39
CA GLU A 691 13.94 -12.39 -27.25
C GLU A 691 14.54 -12.77 -25.88
N HIS A 692 14.91 -11.79 -25.06
CA HIS A 692 15.72 -11.95 -23.86
C HIS A 692 15.08 -11.36 -22.58
N LEU A 693 13.83 -10.90 -22.64
CA LEU A 693 13.11 -10.30 -21.51
C LEU A 693 12.82 -11.29 -20.36
N TRP A 694 12.81 -12.60 -20.61
CA TRP A 694 12.61 -13.59 -19.54
C TRP A 694 13.74 -13.56 -18.50
N THR A 695 13.37 -13.45 -17.23
CA THR A 695 14.30 -13.51 -16.08
C THR A 695 14.24 -14.88 -15.39
N TYR A 696 13.07 -15.51 -15.36
CA TYR A 696 12.84 -16.84 -14.81
C TYR A 696 11.96 -17.65 -15.77
N ARG A 697 12.40 -18.85 -16.17
CA ARG A 697 11.60 -19.81 -16.94
C ARG A 697 11.68 -21.23 -16.40
N LYS A 698 10.58 -21.97 -16.50
CA LYS A 698 10.47 -23.37 -16.06
C LYS A 698 9.95 -24.28 -17.17
N LYS A 699 10.29 -25.56 -17.04
CA LYS A 699 9.98 -26.61 -17.99
C LYS A 699 9.88 -27.93 -17.25
N GLN A 700 8.65 -28.24 -16.85
CA GLN A 700 8.32 -29.31 -15.93
C GLN A 700 7.25 -30.21 -16.56
N GLY A 701 7.41 -31.53 -16.46
CA GLY A 701 6.38 -32.45 -16.94
C GLY A 701 6.80 -33.91 -17.06
N ILE A 702 5.83 -34.73 -17.48
CA ILE A 702 6.02 -36.17 -17.73
C ILE A 702 6.56 -36.37 -19.16
N GLY A 703 7.51 -37.29 -19.33
CA GLY A 703 8.08 -37.67 -20.62
C GLY A 703 9.50 -37.14 -20.85
N ARG A 704 9.80 -36.74 -22.09
CA ARG A 704 11.11 -36.17 -22.49
C ARG A 704 11.02 -34.64 -22.43
N ALA A 705 12.01 -33.98 -21.80
CA ALA A 705 12.07 -32.51 -21.76
C ALA A 705 12.06 -31.89 -23.17
N SER A 706 12.66 -32.55 -24.16
CA SER A 706 12.66 -32.10 -25.57
C SER A 706 11.28 -32.10 -26.26
N LYS A 707 10.20 -32.50 -25.59
CA LYS A 707 8.82 -32.48 -26.11
C LYS A 707 7.91 -31.45 -25.42
N HIS A 708 8.42 -30.76 -24.40
CA HIS A 708 7.69 -29.68 -23.71
C HIS A 708 8.30 -28.34 -24.10
N GLU A 709 7.50 -27.29 -24.11
CA GLU A 709 7.96 -25.93 -24.38
C GLU A 709 8.48 -25.28 -23.09
N TRP A 710 8.98 -24.05 -23.19
CA TRP A 710 9.37 -23.26 -22.02
C TRP A 710 8.17 -22.44 -21.56
N VAL A 711 7.90 -22.45 -20.25
CA VAL A 711 6.96 -21.53 -19.62
C VAL A 711 7.77 -20.47 -18.90
N ASN A 712 7.81 -19.27 -19.44
CA ASN A 712 8.39 -18.12 -18.76
C ASN A 712 7.45 -17.74 -17.59
N VAL A 713 8.04 -17.42 -16.44
CA VAL A 713 7.32 -17.20 -15.16
C VAL A 713 7.54 -15.79 -14.64
N LEU A 714 8.69 -15.20 -14.96
CA LEU A 714 8.96 -13.78 -14.82
C LEU A 714 9.61 -13.28 -16.11
N GLU A 715 9.08 -12.20 -16.66
CA GLU A 715 9.58 -11.49 -17.83
C GLU A 715 9.62 -9.99 -17.53
N VAL A 716 10.58 -9.26 -18.09
CA VAL A 716 10.65 -7.81 -17.95
C VAL A 716 9.53 -7.16 -18.77
N GLY A 717 8.66 -6.41 -18.10
CA GLY A 717 7.47 -5.73 -18.64
C GLY A 717 6.63 -5.16 -17.50
N HIS A 718 5.36 -4.78 -17.76
CA HIS A 718 4.52 -4.07 -16.79
C HIS A 718 4.43 -4.73 -15.41
N GLU A 719 4.03 -6.01 -15.31
CA GLU A 719 3.88 -6.69 -14.01
C GLU A 719 5.20 -6.79 -13.26
N TYR A 720 6.34 -6.85 -13.97
CA TYR A 720 7.66 -6.84 -13.36
C TYR A 720 8.00 -5.46 -12.82
N PHE A 721 7.63 -4.38 -13.51
CA PHE A 721 7.76 -3.01 -12.99
C PHE A 721 6.88 -2.81 -11.74
N ASP A 722 5.63 -3.28 -11.75
CA ASP A 722 4.76 -3.24 -10.54
C ASP A 722 5.41 -3.93 -9.33
N MET A 723 6.19 -4.99 -9.56
CA MET A 723 6.86 -5.77 -8.52
C MET A 723 8.26 -5.22 -8.13
N THR A 724 8.93 -4.45 -8.99
CA THR A 724 10.23 -3.80 -8.67
C THR A 724 10.08 -2.37 -8.15
N ASP A 725 8.98 -1.70 -8.49
CA ASP A 725 8.69 -0.32 -8.09
C ASP A 725 7.92 -0.28 -6.74
N THR A 726 7.56 -1.46 -6.22
CA THR A 726 7.05 -1.68 -4.84
C THR A 726 8.10 -2.29 -3.91
N TYR A 727 9.38 -2.21 -4.28
CA TYR A 727 10.50 -2.87 -3.62
C TYR A 727 11.34 -1.90 -2.79
#